data_AF-A0A935Y1P4-F1
#
_entry.id   AF-A0A935Y1P4-F1
#
_cell.length_a   1.000
_cell.length_b   1.000
_cell.length_c   1.000
_cell.angle_alpha   90.00
_cell.angle_beta   90.00
_cell.angle_gamma   90.00
#
_symmetry.space_group_name_H-M   'P 1'
#
loop_
_entity.id
_entity.type
_entity.pdbx_description
1 polymer ?
#
loop_
_entity_poly.entity_id
_entity_poly.type
_entity_poly.pdbx_seq_one_letter_code
_entity_poly.pdbx_strand_id
1 'polypeptide(L)'
;MKDFDSDGIPDLFASSFNTQIVPGIEVYKGRYENGHIAFSIFQTFGTRNILYFPIGSGISQIPVDYSDVPAFDDIDHDGDMDILTFEPGSNQVTWFQNVVKERGFKKDTLAFIYRERCYGGFVESGLNSDIKLSNSKDSCASGFHSNNNKRHAGSTILSIDLDDDYDQDMIVGDLSSDKIIALYNGGSSQDAWMNRMDSHWNSEDKTFSMKLFPAAFAADIDHDGNRDILISPNIGSGDNINNLWYYRKIIGILGPHYQYIQNNLFADEMVDWGFGTHPVFVDYNQDGLQDIIVGTEGILTGGSQLKAGLILYENTGTILNPEYTLKDEDYLGFNSLSELNQLNYFAPSFGDIDGDGDLDMLVGTNEGSLIFCKNNAGPGNVFSFAKPIFDFQNISLASYISPQLIDLNRDGLLDIVIGTRVNNNQNGNACGSFFYFKNTGTKISPKFDPAGTTNCLGMALLDSYGSRVHACPFVVDFNNSFALFAGNIFGNIYLFSEIENNLDGKFKLVSSDFGKLREGENAHISIADIDNDHILEMVVGNRRGGISFYKTHYRTDGTIVSTKEIPQVNVPQITPNPVQNVLHIYHNYSDNINWKIYNLLGLPVLQNGANNTADEINVSSLPSGSYFIQINQNNQVSTYQFVKN
;
A
#
# COMPACT_ATOMS: atom_id res chain seq x y z
N MET A 1 10.93 5.37 10.76
CA MET A 1 12.26 5.38 10.11
C MET A 1 13.09 6.48 10.73
N LYS A 2 14.38 6.25 10.98
CA LYS A 2 15.32 7.25 11.50
C LYS A 2 16.72 6.92 10.97
N ASP A 3 17.53 7.92 10.64
CA ASP A 3 18.92 7.76 10.19
C ASP A 3 19.83 7.67 11.42
N PHE A 4 20.18 6.44 11.84
CA PHE A 4 20.94 6.27 13.09
C PHE A 4 22.43 6.47 12.92
N ASP A 5 22.96 6.20 11.72
CA ASP A 5 24.38 6.31 11.45
C ASP A 5 24.79 7.63 10.77
N SER A 6 23.83 8.53 10.59
CA SER A 6 23.99 9.87 10.02
C SER A 6 24.55 9.82 8.59
N ASP A 7 24.19 8.81 7.80
CA ASP A 7 24.60 8.68 6.39
C ASP A 7 23.67 9.42 5.41
N GLY A 8 22.62 10.05 5.92
CA GLY A 8 21.62 10.80 5.17
C GLY A 8 20.51 9.92 4.59
N ILE A 9 20.50 8.61 4.90
CA ILE A 9 19.50 7.66 4.44
C ILE A 9 18.74 7.11 5.65
N PRO A 10 17.40 7.27 5.72
CA PRO A 10 16.64 6.74 6.84
C PRO A 10 16.68 5.21 6.95
N ASP A 11 16.89 4.70 8.16
CA ASP A 11 16.82 3.28 8.50
C ASP A 11 15.45 2.88 9.03
N LEU A 12 15.13 1.58 8.92
CA LEU A 12 13.87 1.02 9.39
C LEU A 12 14.08 0.24 10.70
N PHE A 13 13.29 0.58 11.70
CA PHE A 13 13.15 -0.16 12.96
C PHE A 13 11.80 -0.86 12.94
N ALA A 14 11.81 -2.19 13.11
CA ALA A 14 10.62 -3.02 12.94
C ALA A 14 10.46 -4.03 14.07
N SER A 15 9.21 -4.45 14.34
CA SER A 15 8.93 -5.53 15.30
C SER A 15 9.54 -6.84 14.82
N SER A 16 10.28 -7.51 15.71
CA SER A 16 10.88 -8.82 15.45
C SER A 16 9.89 -9.99 15.56
N PHE A 17 8.61 -9.74 15.85
CA PHE A 17 7.67 -10.82 16.22
C PHE A 17 7.47 -11.84 15.10
N ASN A 18 7.32 -11.40 13.85
CA ASN A 18 7.06 -12.28 12.71
C ASN A 18 8.33 -12.97 12.16
N THR A 19 9.51 -12.40 12.42
CA THR A 19 10.80 -12.85 11.86
C THR A 19 11.60 -13.66 12.87
N GLN A 20 11.64 -13.21 14.12
CA GLN A 20 12.41 -13.81 15.21
C GLN A 20 11.54 -14.56 16.21
N ILE A 21 10.21 -14.44 16.17
CA ILE A 21 9.28 -15.09 17.12
C ILE A 21 9.59 -14.68 18.57
N VAL A 22 9.95 -13.41 18.78
CA VAL A 22 10.06 -12.73 20.08
C VAL A 22 9.64 -11.28 19.94
N PRO A 23 9.12 -10.64 21.01
CA PRO A 23 9.02 -9.19 21.11
C PRO A 23 10.43 -8.58 21.09
N GLY A 24 10.68 -7.56 20.29
CA GLY A 24 12.01 -6.99 20.10
C GLY A 24 12.07 -6.11 18.86
N ILE A 25 13.22 -5.46 18.68
CA ILE A 25 13.44 -4.49 17.61
C ILE A 25 14.48 -5.06 16.64
N GLU A 26 14.08 -5.27 15.39
CA GLU A 26 14.99 -5.48 14.27
C GLU A 26 15.32 -4.15 13.61
N VAL A 27 16.54 -4.06 13.08
CA VAL A 27 17.00 -2.87 12.35
C VAL A 27 17.34 -3.27 10.92
N TYR A 28 16.93 -2.46 9.97
CA TYR A 28 17.25 -2.61 8.57
C TYR A 28 17.88 -1.31 8.07
N LYS A 29 19.12 -1.41 7.61
CA LYS A 29 19.88 -0.28 7.09
C LYS A 29 19.32 0.16 5.74
N GLY A 30 19.03 1.45 5.62
CA GLY A 30 18.60 2.11 4.38
C GLY A 30 19.73 2.24 3.37
N ARG A 31 19.39 2.16 2.08
CA ARG A 31 20.30 2.46 0.96
C ARG A 31 19.50 2.77 -0.30
N TYR A 32 20.11 3.44 -1.27
CA TYR A 32 19.49 3.62 -2.59
C TYR A 32 19.95 2.52 -3.56
N GLU A 33 18.99 1.85 -4.19
CA GLU A 33 19.19 0.97 -5.34
C GLU A 33 18.39 1.50 -6.53
N ASN A 34 19.08 1.84 -7.63
CA ASN A 34 18.44 2.37 -8.85
C ASN A 34 17.49 3.56 -8.59
N GLY A 35 17.83 4.43 -7.62
CA GLY A 35 17.02 5.59 -7.26
C GLY A 35 15.86 5.32 -6.30
N HIS A 36 15.65 4.07 -5.87
CA HIS A 36 14.64 3.71 -4.87
C HIS A 36 15.28 3.35 -3.53
N ILE A 37 14.60 3.68 -2.44
CA ILE A 37 15.03 3.23 -1.12
C ILE A 37 14.87 1.70 -1.03
N ALA A 38 15.91 1.05 -0.55
CA ALA A 38 15.97 -0.37 -0.29
C ALA A 38 16.52 -0.59 1.12
N PHE A 39 16.20 -1.73 1.71
CA PHE A 39 16.57 -2.04 3.08
C PHE A 39 17.38 -3.34 3.12
N SER A 40 18.42 -3.36 3.93
CA SER A 40 19.22 -4.56 4.21
C SER A 40 19.28 -4.80 5.70
N ILE A 41 19.14 -6.07 6.13
CA ILE A 41 19.17 -6.42 7.56
C ILE A 41 20.48 -5.91 8.19
N PHE A 42 20.37 -5.08 9.23
CA PHE A 42 21.48 -4.72 10.09
C PHE A 42 21.74 -5.87 11.07
N GLN A 43 22.97 -6.39 11.04
CA GLN A 43 23.34 -7.54 11.86
C GLN A 43 23.68 -7.09 13.28
N THR A 44 22.92 -7.58 14.25
CA THR A 44 23.18 -7.33 15.68
C THR A 44 23.96 -8.47 16.32
N PHE A 45 24.48 -8.25 17.52
CA PHE A 45 25.13 -9.29 18.31
C PHE A 45 24.08 -10.09 19.10
N GLY A 46 24.21 -11.41 19.19
CA GLY A 46 23.31 -12.23 20.00
C GLY A 46 22.89 -13.53 19.31
N THR A 47 21.88 -14.19 19.87
CA THR A 47 21.30 -15.43 19.30
C THR A 47 20.18 -15.16 18.31
N ARG A 48 19.62 -13.94 18.32
CA ARG A 48 18.59 -13.46 17.40
C ARG A 48 19.01 -12.09 16.88
N ASN A 49 18.53 -11.70 15.70
CA ASN A 49 18.92 -10.45 15.08
C ASN A 49 18.07 -9.26 15.58
N ILE A 50 18.18 -8.95 16.87
CA ILE A 50 17.44 -7.88 17.55
C ILE A 50 18.36 -6.98 18.39
N LEU A 51 17.85 -5.86 18.89
CA LEU A 51 18.59 -4.98 19.80
C LEU A 51 18.64 -5.53 21.24
N TYR A 52 19.81 -5.36 21.88
CA TYR A 52 20.11 -5.86 23.22
C TYR A 52 20.75 -4.78 24.11
N PHE A 53 20.63 -4.97 25.41
CA PHE A 53 21.34 -4.22 26.44
C PHE A 53 21.94 -5.17 27.50
N PRO A 54 23.01 -4.77 28.22
CA PRO A 54 23.64 -5.60 29.24
C PRO A 54 22.80 -5.65 30.53
N ILE A 55 22.70 -6.84 31.14
CA ILE A 55 22.10 -7.04 32.47
C ILE A 55 22.98 -7.97 33.32
N GLY A 56 23.54 -7.44 34.41
CA GLY A 56 24.51 -8.18 35.23
C GLY A 56 25.71 -8.63 34.38
N SER A 57 25.96 -9.95 34.33
CA SER A 57 27.01 -10.55 33.48
C SER A 57 26.51 -11.05 32.12
N GLY A 58 25.24 -10.79 31.78
CA GLY A 58 24.60 -11.25 30.55
C GLY A 58 24.06 -10.09 29.71
N ILE A 59 23.25 -10.44 28.72
CA ILE A 59 22.52 -9.51 27.87
C ILE A 59 21.03 -9.85 27.90
N SER A 60 20.18 -8.85 27.74
CA SER A 60 18.73 -8.98 27.56
C SER A 60 18.32 -8.22 26.31
N GLN A 61 17.27 -8.68 25.64
CA GLN A 61 16.65 -7.95 24.55
C GLN A 61 16.03 -6.64 25.06
N ILE A 62 16.00 -5.61 24.24
CA ILE A 62 15.14 -4.43 24.47
C ILE A 62 13.70 -4.85 24.13
N PRO A 63 12.80 -4.99 25.11
CA PRO A 63 11.49 -5.56 24.86
C PRO A 63 10.49 -4.47 24.44
N VAL A 64 9.82 -4.68 23.30
CA VAL A 64 8.72 -3.84 22.79
C VAL A 64 7.58 -4.76 22.36
N ASP A 65 6.36 -4.50 22.81
CA ASP A 65 5.20 -5.25 22.34
C ASP A 65 4.96 -4.96 20.85
N TYR A 66 4.44 -5.93 20.10
CA TYR A 66 4.20 -5.74 18.66
C TYR A 66 3.10 -4.72 18.37
N SER A 67 2.27 -4.39 19.36
CA SER A 67 1.26 -3.35 19.27
C SER A 67 1.81 -1.95 19.61
N ASP A 68 2.91 -1.85 20.36
CA ASP A 68 3.46 -0.56 20.79
C ASP A 68 4.28 0.12 19.69
N VAL A 69 4.36 1.45 19.75
CA VAL A 69 5.26 2.26 18.92
C VAL A 69 6.22 3.03 19.83
N PRO A 70 7.49 2.60 19.94
CA PRO A 70 8.48 3.32 20.74
C PRO A 70 8.98 4.58 20.03
N ALA A 71 9.52 5.52 20.78
CA ALA A 71 10.22 6.66 20.22
C ALA A 71 11.71 6.33 20.04
N PHE A 72 12.23 6.75 18.89
CA PHE A 72 13.63 6.67 18.50
C PHE A 72 14.13 8.10 18.27
N ASP A 73 14.84 8.68 19.22
CA ASP A 73 15.34 10.06 19.09
C ASP A 73 16.61 10.28 19.93
N ASP A 74 17.33 11.37 19.67
CA ASP A 74 18.48 11.81 20.48
C ASP A 74 17.96 12.53 21.72
N ILE A 75 17.72 11.78 22.81
CA ILE A 75 17.01 12.26 24.00
C ILE A 75 17.92 13.15 24.84
N ASP A 76 19.21 12.81 24.92
CA ASP A 76 20.17 13.52 25.76
C ASP A 76 21.02 14.56 24.99
N HIS A 77 20.80 14.68 23.67
CA HIS A 77 21.42 15.64 22.75
C HIS A 77 22.92 15.45 22.56
N ASP A 78 23.39 14.20 22.60
CA ASP A 78 24.80 13.86 22.38
C ASP A 78 25.12 13.47 20.92
N GLY A 79 24.08 13.32 20.11
CA GLY A 79 24.10 13.05 18.68
C GLY A 79 24.01 11.58 18.30
N ASP A 80 23.81 10.65 19.25
CA ASP A 80 23.36 9.30 18.95
C ASP A 80 21.88 9.08 19.33
N MET A 81 21.28 7.98 18.82
CA MET A 81 19.84 7.77 18.91
C MET A 81 19.50 6.81 20.04
N ASP A 82 18.68 7.28 20.97
CA ASP A 82 18.15 6.53 22.10
C ASP A 82 16.80 5.88 21.78
N ILE A 83 16.30 5.08 22.73
CA ILE A 83 14.98 4.45 22.66
C ILE A 83 14.19 4.76 23.93
N LEU A 84 12.99 5.31 23.75
CA LEU A 84 11.96 5.40 24.79
C LEU A 84 10.82 4.41 24.45
N THR A 85 10.49 3.54 25.39
CA THR A 85 9.43 2.54 25.18
C THR A 85 8.69 2.21 26.47
N PHE A 86 7.43 1.82 26.35
CA PHE A 86 6.78 1.03 27.39
C PHE A 86 7.33 -0.40 27.33
N GLU A 87 7.85 -0.91 28.44
CA GLU A 87 8.20 -2.33 28.52
C GLU A 87 6.93 -3.18 28.64
N PRO A 88 6.87 -4.41 28.09
CA PRO A 88 5.68 -5.25 28.17
C PRO A 88 5.17 -5.43 29.61
N GLY A 89 3.95 -4.95 29.87
CA GLY A 89 3.31 -5.01 31.19
C GLY A 89 3.76 -3.91 32.17
N SER A 90 4.60 -2.98 31.73
CA SER A 90 4.88 -1.72 32.41
C SER A 90 3.86 -0.66 31.99
N ASN A 91 3.66 0.32 32.86
CA ASN A 91 2.88 1.53 32.58
C ASN A 91 3.74 2.80 32.73
N GLN A 92 5.05 2.60 32.65
CA GLN A 92 6.10 3.60 32.75
C GLN A 92 6.95 3.51 31.49
N VAL A 93 7.38 4.66 30.99
CA VAL A 93 8.35 4.74 29.90
C VAL A 93 9.74 4.44 30.43
N THR A 94 10.44 3.53 29.77
CA THR A 94 11.84 3.18 30.05
C THR A 94 12.73 3.81 28.99
N TRP A 95 13.83 4.40 29.44
CA TRP A 95 14.87 4.96 28.56
C TRP A 95 16.04 3.99 28.44
N PHE A 96 16.26 3.53 27.22
CA PHE A 96 17.48 2.83 26.81
C PHE A 96 18.41 3.82 26.12
N GLN A 97 19.45 4.24 26.84
CA GLN A 97 20.44 5.18 26.33
C GLN A 97 21.39 4.44 25.37
N ASN A 98 21.55 4.96 24.17
CA ASN A 98 22.61 4.55 23.28
C ASN A 98 23.91 5.19 23.75
N VAL A 99 24.96 4.37 23.88
CA VAL A 99 26.24 4.80 24.46
C VAL A 99 27.37 4.73 23.47
N VAL A 100 27.05 4.92 22.20
CA VAL A 100 28.02 4.90 21.10
C VAL A 100 28.94 6.10 21.25
N LYS A 101 28.37 7.27 21.55
CA LYS A 101 29.10 8.50 21.76
C LYS A 101 30.06 8.41 22.94
N GLU A 102 29.60 8.02 24.11
CA GLU A 102 30.40 8.02 25.35
C GLU A 102 31.45 6.90 25.35
N ARG A 103 31.25 5.84 24.57
CA ARG A 103 32.26 4.80 24.35
C ARG A 103 33.24 5.15 23.22
N GLY A 104 33.02 6.25 22.50
CA GLY A 104 33.83 6.64 21.34
C GLY A 104 33.72 5.66 20.18
N PHE A 105 32.59 4.96 20.07
CA PHE A 105 32.27 4.12 18.92
C PHE A 105 31.86 4.99 17.73
N LYS A 106 31.82 4.38 16.55
CA LYS A 106 31.30 5.01 15.34
C LYS A 106 29.77 4.92 15.34
N LYS A 107 29.11 5.90 14.72
CA LYS A 107 27.64 5.95 14.59
C LYS A 107 27.04 4.80 13.77
N ASP A 108 27.86 4.05 13.03
CA ASP A 108 27.48 2.82 12.32
C ASP A 108 27.21 1.61 13.25
N THR A 109 27.21 1.84 14.57
CA THR A 109 27.01 0.86 15.63
C THR A 109 25.84 1.29 16.49
N LEU A 110 25.14 0.33 17.08
CA LEU A 110 24.12 0.57 18.11
C LEU A 110 24.53 -0.16 19.39
N ALA A 111 24.62 0.55 20.52
CA ALA A 111 25.03 -0.03 21.78
C ALA A 111 24.25 0.58 22.94
N PHE A 112 23.28 -0.15 23.49
CA PHE A 112 22.37 0.40 24.50
C PHE A 112 22.73 -0.01 25.93
N ILE A 113 22.38 0.85 26.89
CA ILE A 113 22.30 0.53 28.32
C ILE A 113 20.90 0.86 28.85
N TYR A 114 20.51 0.20 29.94
CA TYR A 114 19.34 0.60 30.71
C TYR A 114 19.69 1.85 31.52
N ARG A 115 19.10 3.00 31.16
CA ARG A 115 19.42 4.29 31.81
C ARG A 115 18.49 4.57 32.97
N GLU A 116 17.20 4.63 32.69
CA GLU A 116 16.20 5.02 33.67
C GLU A 116 14.88 4.29 33.44
N ARG A 117 14.21 3.99 34.56
CA ARG A 117 12.82 3.57 34.60
C ARG A 117 11.95 4.78 34.95
N CYS A 118 10.83 4.97 34.25
CA CYS A 118 9.92 6.11 34.44
C CYS A 118 10.53 7.43 33.97
N TYR A 119 11.06 7.43 32.74
CA TYR A 119 11.47 8.65 32.05
C TYR A 119 10.34 9.69 32.07
N GLY A 120 10.67 10.93 32.46
CA GLY A 120 9.71 12.02 32.57
C GLY A 120 8.80 11.96 33.81
N GLY A 121 8.92 10.95 34.67
CA GLY A 121 8.23 10.91 35.96
C GLY A 121 6.71 10.72 35.89
N PHE A 122 6.15 10.18 34.80
CA PHE A 122 4.71 9.95 34.67
C PHE A 122 4.36 8.45 34.57
N VAL A 123 3.08 8.13 34.78
CA VAL A 123 2.54 6.78 34.56
C VAL A 123 1.28 6.86 33.71
N GLU A 124 1.09 5.85 32.87
CA GLU A 124 -0.14 5.59 32.14
C GLU A 124 -1.04 4.64 32.95
N SER A 125 -2.35 4.72 32.73
CA SER A 125 -3.30 3.76 33.29
C SER A 125 -3.31 2.48 32.44
N GLY A 126 -3.26 1.31 33.08
CA GLY A 126 -3.32 0.04 32.35
C GLY A 126 -4.71 -0.34 31.83
N LEU A 127 -5.72 0.52 31.97
CA LEU A 127 -7.12 0.21 31.63
C LEU A 127 -7.77 1.25 30.70
N ASN A 128 -7.19 2.43 30.56
CA ASN A 128 -7.67 3.54 29.76
C ASN A 128 -6.52 4.52 29.47
N SER A 129 -6.76 5.52 28.64
CA SER A 129 -5.76 6.52 28.27
C SER A 129 -5.46 7.59 29.33
N ASP A 130 -5.74 7.35 30.62
CA ASP A 130 -5.46 8.34 31.65
C ASP A 130 -3.96 8.38 31.98
N ILE A 131 -3.38 9.57 32.02
CA ILE A 131 -1.98 9.80 32.43
C ILE A 131 -1.93 10.54 33.77
N LYS A 132 -0.97 10.17 34.61
CA LYS A 132 -0.69 10.85 35.88
C LYS A 132 0.76 11.29 35.93
N LEU A 133 0.96 12.59 36.18
CA LEU A 133 2.27 13.21 36.37
C LEU A 133 2.76 13.09 37.81
N SER A 134 4.08 13.12 37.99
CA SER A 134 4.68 13.19 39.32
C SER A 134 4.60 14.61 39.88
N ASN A 135 4.37 14.71 41.17
CA ASN A 135 4.40 15.98 41.90
C ASN A 135 5.84 16.49 42.17
N SER A 136 6.85 15.70 41.85
CA SER A 136 8.25 16.01 42.11
C SER A 136 9.15 15.42 41.02
N LYS A 137 10.19 16.16 40.66
CA LYS A 137 11.22 15.74 39.70
C LYS A 137 11.91 14.44 40.12
N ASP A 138 12.22 14.29 41.41
CA ASP A 138 12.97 13.13 41.94
C ASP A 138 12.12 11.86 42.18
N SER A 139 10.89 11.80 41.69
CA SER A 139 10.02 10.64 41.91
C SER A 139 9.18 10.32 40.69
N CYS A 140 8.90 9.04 40.47
CA CYS A 140 7.90 8.62 39.51
C CYS A 140 6.48 8.83 40.08
N ALA A 141 5.54 9.18 39.21
CA ALA A 141 4.12 9.18 39.55
C ALA A 141 3.67 7.81 40.08
N SER A 142 2.75 7.83 41.05
CA SER A 142 2.16 6.62 41.64
C SER A 142 0.65 6.81 41.75
N GLY A 143 -0.15 5.75 41.58
CA GLY A 143 -1.60 5.84 41.81
C GLY A 143 -2.50 5.03 40.89
N PHE A 144 -2.02 4.52 39.76
CA PHE A 144 -2.76 3.51 38.99
C PHE A 144 -2.42 2.10 39.50
N HIS A 145 -2.62 1.85 40.79
CA HIS A 145 -2.45 0.49 41.32
C HIS A 145 -3.63 -0.38 40.87
N SER A 146 -3.47 -1.14 39.79
CA SER A 146 -4.35 -2.27 39.53
C SER A 146 -3.94 -3.42 40.45
N ASN A 147 -4.70 -3.62 41.52
CA ASN A 147 -4.83 -4.96 42.10
C ASN A 147 -5.54 -5.84 41.05
N ASN A 148 -4.84 -6.28 40.00
CA ASN A 148 -5.16 -7.48 39.20
C ASN A 148 -4.22 -7.60 37.98
N ASN A 149 -3.74 -8.83 37.76
CA ASN A 149 -2.97 -9.29 36.60
C ASN A 149 -3.70 -9.11 35.24
N LYS A 150 -3.87 -7.90 34.70
CA LYS A 150 -4.29 -7.70 33.29
C LYS A 150 -3.68 -6.47 32.61
N ARG A 151 -2.85 -6.79 31.61
CA ARG A 151 -2.47 -6.18 30.31
C ARG A 151 -2.50 -4.65 30.17
N HIS A 152 -1.31 -4.08 29.96
CA HIS A 152 -1.08 -2.83 29.22
C HIS A 152 -1.82 -2.93 27.87
N ALA A 153 -2.70 -1.97 27.61
CA ALA A 153 -3.29 -1.76 26.30
C ALA A 153 -2.23 -1.00 25.49
N GLY A 154 -1.90 -1.44 24.27
CA GLY A 154 -0.72 -0.92 23.59
C GLY A 154 -0.67 0.61 23.49
N SER A 155 0.53 1.17 23.49
CA SER A 155 0.78 2.62 23.54
C SER A 155 1.77 3.06 22.46
N THR A 156 1.62 4.31 22.02
CA THR A 156 2.49 4.94 21.02
C THR A 156 3.16 6.16 21.63
N ILE A 157 4.42 6.37 21.28
CA ILE A 157 5.23 7.49 21.78
C ILE A 157 5.82 8.25 20.59
N LEU A 158 5.58 9.56 20.56
CA LEU A 158 6.37 10.51 19.80
C LEU A 158 7.15 11.40 20.77
N SER A 159 8.47 11.36 20.68
CA SER A 159 9.36 12.35 21.31
C SER A 159 9.54 13.52 20.34
N ILE A 160 9.33 14.74 20.81
CA ILE A 160 9.50 15.98 20.03
C ILE A 160 9.58 17.18 20.98
N ASP A 161 10.31 18.22 20.62
CA ASP A 161 10.27 19.52 21.30
C ASP A 161 9.04 20.31 20.82
N LEU A 162 7.97 20.39 21.64
CA LEU A 162 6.70 21.02 21.27
C LEU A 162 6.69 22.52 21.59
N ASP A 163 7.48 23.00 22.55
CA ASP A 163 7.52 24.40 22.98
C ASP A 163 8.83 25.15 22.68
N ASP A 164 9.73 24.53 21.91
CA ASP A 164 11.03 25.05 21.44
C ASP A 164 11.97 25.45 22.58
N ASP A 165 11.99 24.68 23.67
CA ASP A 165 12.83 24.92 24.84
C ASP A 165 14.11 24.06 24.90
N TYR A 166 14.38 23.29 23.83
CA TYR A 166 15.53 22.40 23.64
C TYR A 166 15.53 21.14 24.51
N ASP A 167 14.40 20.77 25.11
CA ASP A 167 14.23 19.44 25.68
C ASP A 167 13.11 18.65 24.99
N GLN A 168 13.03 17.35 25.28
CA GLN A 168 12.08 16.47 24.62
C GLN A 168 10.77 16.38 25.40
N ASP A 169 9.70 16.93 24.81
CA ASP A 169 8.32 16.66 25.18
C ASP A 169 7.86 15.31 24.60
N MET A 170 6.60 14.96 24.87
CA MET A 170 6.04 13.69 24.44
C MET A 170 4.59 13.81 24.00
N ILE A 171 4.24 13.17 22.89
CA ILE A 171 2.85 12.86 22.53
C ILE A 171 2.63 11.36 22.72
N VAL A 172 1.62 11.01 23.50
CA VAL A 172 1.24 9.64 23.83
C VAL A 172 -0.13 9.31 23.22
N GLY A 173 -0.20 8.17 22.53
CA GLY A 173 -1.46 7.55 22.11
C GLY A 173 -1.65 6.19 22.79
N ASP A 174 -2.91 5.78 22.95
CA ASP A 174 -3.28 4.55 23.66
C ASP A 174 -4.32 3.76 22.85
N LEU A 175 -4.22 2.43 22.88
CA LEU A 175 -5.05 1.48 22.13
C LEU A 175 -6.55 1.67 22.36
N SER A 176 -6.94 2.09 23.56
CA SER A 176 -8.32 2.32 23.96
C SER A 176 -8.80 3.77 23.80
N SER A 177 -7.94 4.66 23.27
CA SER A 177 -8.24 6.07 23.09
C SER A 177 -8.66 6.44 21.66
N ASP A 178 -9.40 7.53 21.56
CA ASP A 178 -9.65 8.28 20.32
C ASP A 178 -8.90 9.62 20.28
N LYS A 179 -8.02 9.87 21.25
CA LYS A 179 -7.27 11.11 21.45
C LYS A 179 -5.79 10.82 21.63
N ILE A 180 -5.00 11.87 21.47
CA ILE A 180 -3.60 11.92 21.89
C ILE A 180 -3.45 12.84 23.10
N ILE A 181 -2.45 12.58 23.93
CA ILE A 181 -2.12 13.41 25.09
C ILE A 181 -0.71 13.95 24.89
N ALA A 182 -0.55 15.27 24.98
CA ALA A 182 0.78 15.89 25.00
C ALA A 182 1.23 16.09 26.46
N LEU A 183 2.46 15.71 26.73
CA LEU A 183 3.15 15.89 28.00
C LEU A 183 4.34 16.79 27.74
N TYR A 184 4.46 17.85 28.53
CA TYR A 184 5.55 18.80 28.39
C TYR A 184 6.55 18.64 29.53
N ASN A 185 7.80 18.56 29.15
CA ASN A 185 8.93 18.43 30.03
C ASN A 185 9.27 19.83 30.57
N GLY A 186 9.31 19.97 31.90
CA GLY A 186 9.79 21.21 32.54
C GLY A 186 11.09 20.97 33.30
N GLY A 187 11.83 19.94 32.90
CA GLY A 187 13.11 19.52 33.44
C GLY A 187 14.26 20.00 32.55
N SER A 188 15.03 19.06 32.04
CA SER A 188 16.09 19.28 31.05
C SER A 188 16.28 18.00 30.24
N SER A 189 16.98 18.05 29.11
CA SER A 189 17.29 16.87 28.29
C SER A 189 18.00 15.73 29.04
N GLN A 190 18.74 16.05 30.10
CA GLN A 190 19.49 15.08 30.90
C GLN A 190 18.70 14.53 32.10
N ASP A 191 17.57 15.17 32.43
CA ASP A 191 16.82 14.93 33.66
C ASP A 191 15.38 15.43 33.46
N ALA A 192 14.63 14.61 32.71
CA ALA A 192 13.30 14.93 32.22
C ALA A 192 12.25 14.85 33.33
N TRP A 193 11.34 15.83 33.36
CA TRP A 193 10.20 15.87 34.28
C TRP A 193 8.97 16.43 33.57
N MET A 194 8.11 15.52 33.12
CA MET A 194 6.80 15.86 32.55
C MET A 194 5.93 16.44 33.66
N ASN A 195 5.78 17.76 33.65
CA ASN A 195 5.11 18.50 34.72
C ASN A 195 3.86 19.25 34.25
N ARG A 196 3.61 19.25 32.94
CA ARG A 196 2.43 19.81 32.29
C ARG A 196 1.86 18.78 31.32
N MET A 197 0.53 18.70 31.25
CA MET A 197 -0.18 17.78 30.37
C MET A 197 -1.31 18.54 29.67
N ASP A 198 -1.46 18.30 28.38
CA ASP A 198 -2.62 18.67 27.57
C ASP A 198 -3.34 17.41 27.08
N SER A 199 -4.48 17.09 27.71
CA SER A 199 -5.31 15.93 27.38
C SER A 199 -6.23 16.14 26.17
N HIS A 200 -6.24 17.34 25.60
CA HIS A 200 -7.00 17.72 24.42
C HIS A 200 -6.09 18.50 23.47
N TRP A 201 -4.91 17.90 23.19
CA TRP A 201 -3.86 18.57 22.44
C TRP A 201 -4.39 19.27 21.18
N ASN A 202 -3.91 20.49 20.99
CA ASN A 202 -4.32 21.41 19.93
C ASN A 202 -5.77 21.91 20.02
N SER A 203 -6.27 22.14 21.26
CA SER A 203 -7.63 22.64 21.51
C SER A 203 -7.92 24.06 21.02
N GLU A 204 -6.89 24.89 20.84
CA GLU A 204 -7.03 26.27 20.31
C GLU A 204 -7.20 26.32 18.79
N ASP A 205 -6.95 25.22 18.07
CA ASP A 205 -7.17 25.09 16.64
C ASP A 205 -8.10 23.89 16.35
N LYS A 206 -7.55 22.70 16.10
CA LYS A 206 -8.34 21.47 15.89
C LYS A 206 -7.77 20.33 16.72
N THR A 207 -8.58 19.84 17.66
CA THR A 207 -8.25 18.61 18.40
C THR A 207 -8.43 17.38 17.50
N PHE A 208 -7.42 16.50 17.52
CA PHE A 208 -7.50 15.18 16.91
C PHE A 208 -8.59 14.34 17.57
N SER A 209 -9.41 13.67 16.75
CA SER A 209 -10.43 12.75 17.24
C SER A 209 -10.69 11.68 16.19
N MET A 210 -10.18 10.47 16.42
CA MET A 210 -10.42 9.32 15.56
C MET A 210 -10.27 8.05 16.39
N LYS A 211 -11.18 7.09 16.20
CA LYS A 211 -11.23 5.92 17.07
C LYS A 211 -10.12 4.92 16.79
N LEU A 212 -9.65 4.38 17.92
CA LEU A 212 -8.71 3.27 18.10
C LEU A 212 -7.26 3.63 17.78
N PHE A 213 -6.49 3.66 18.86
CA PHE A 213 -5.04 3.59 18.87
C PHE A 213 -4.30 4.62 18.01
N PRO A 214 -4.45 5.93 18.26
CA PRO A 214 -3.71 6.92 17.49
C PRO A 214 -2.19 6.80 17.73
N ALA A 215 -1.43 7.06 16.67
CA ALA A 215 0.01 7.27 16.73
C ALA A 215 0.36 8.60 16.08
N ALA A 216 1.16 9.39 16.79
CA ALA A 216 1.71 10.62 16.26
C ALA A 216 3.11 10.37 15.66
N PHE A 217 3.44 11.10 14.60
CA PHE A 217 4.75 11.08 13.95
C PHE A 217 5.17 12.52 13.64
N ALA A 218 6.48 12.74 13.53
CA ALA A 218 7.04 14.04 13.20
C ALA A 218 7.87 14.00 11.92
N ALA A 219 7.59 14.90 10.98
CA ALA A 219 8.30 14.99 9.70
C ALA A 219 8.19 16.41 9.11
N ASP A 220 9.20 16.84 8.37
CA ASP A 220 9.16 18.10 7.60
C ASP A 220 8.45 17.84 6.27
N ILE A 221 7.14 18.10 6.23
CA ILE A 221 6.26 17.72 5.11
C ILE A 221 6.29 18.74 3.99
N ASP A 222 6.43 20.02 4.34
CA ASP A 222 6.43 21.11 3.37
C ASP A 222 7.84 21.66 3.05
N HIS A 223 8.87 21.02 3.61
CA HIS A 223 10.28 21.34 3.42
C HIS A 223 10.65 22.76 3.89
N ASP A 224 9.96 23.27 4.91
CA ASP A 224 10.25 24.56 5.53
C ASP A 224 11.33 24.48 6.64
N GLY A 225 11.82 23.27 6.92
CA GLY A 225 12.86 22.99 7.90
C GLY A 225 12.32 22.72 9.31
N ASN A 226 11.01 22.80 9.52
CA ASN A 226 10.36 22.45 10.77
C ASN A 226 9.71 21.06 10.69
N ARG A 227 9.72 20.32 11.80
CA ARG A 227 8.98 19.05 11.88
C ARG A 227 7.51 19.34 12.21
N ASP A 228 6.64 18.97 11.28
CA ASP A 228 5.20 18.96 11.43
C ASP A 228 4.74 17.68 12.16
N ILE A 229 3.47 17.66 12.59
CA ILE A 229 2.87 16.51 13.26
C ILE A 229 1.87 15.81 12.33
N LEU A 230 2.04 14.50 12.21
CA LEU A 230 1.12 13.58 11.55
C LEU A 230 0.47 12.66 12.58
N ILE A 231 -0.83 12.38 12.44
CA ILE A 231 -1.54 11.45 13.34
C ILE A 231 -2.42 10.49 12.53
N SER A 232 -2.28 9.19 12.80
CA SER A 232 -3.00 8.10 12.13
C SER A 232 -3.40 7.00 13.13
N PRO A 233 -4.42 6.17 12.88
CA PRO A 233 -4.63 4.95 13.65
C PRO A 233 -3.43 4.01 13.46
N ASN A 234 -3.00 3.37 14.55
CA ASN A 234 -1.95 2.35 14.59
C ASN A 234 -2.54 0.92 14.54
N ILE A 235 -3.75 0.78 13.99
CA ILE A 235 -4.44 -0.50 13.89
C ILE A 235 -5.26 -0.57 12.60
N GLY A 236 -5.27 -1.75 11.98
CA GLY A 236 -6.00 -1.99 10.72
C GLY A 236 -7.54 -1.99 10.85
N SER A 237 -8.08 -1.86 12.07
CA SER A 237 -9.52 -1.71 12.34
C SER A 237 -9.91 -0.29 12.74
N GLY A 238 -8.99 0.68 12.62
CA GLY A 238 -9.31 2.09 12.76
C GLY A 238 -10.07 2.62 11.55
N ASP A 239 -10.35 3.92 11.56
CA ASP A 239 -11.01 4.55 10.43
C ASP A 239 -10.14 4.41 9.17
N ASN A 240 -10.77 4.07 8.04
CA ASN A 240 -10.07 3.71 6.80
C ASN A 240 -10.17 4.78 5.70
N ILE A 241 -10.77 5.92 6.01
CA ILE A 241 -10.76 7.14 5.20
C ILE A 241 -10.46 8.32 6.13
N ASN A 242 -9.97 9.43 5.59
CA ASN A 242 -9.70 10.65 6.37
C ASN A 242 -8.89 10.36 7.66
N ASN A 243 -7.91 9.47 7.52
CA ASN A 243 -7.20 8.82 8.61
C ASN A 243 -5.73 9.22 8.73
N LEU A 244 -5.26 10.21 7.97
CA LEU A 244 -3.93 10.80 8.14
C LEU A 244 -4.04 12.31 8.36
N TRP A 245 -4.04 12.70 9.63
CA TRP A 245 -4.17 14.08 10.07
C TRP A 245 -2.83 14.80 10.01
N TYR A 246 -2.83 15.96 9.37
CA TYR A 246 -1.66 16.81 9.17
C TYR A 246 -1.82 18.12 9.92
N TYR A 247 -0.84 18.39 10.79
CA TYR A 247 -0.72 19.63 11.55
C TYR A 247 0.62 20.28 11.26
N ARG A 248 0.60 21.44 10.63
CA ARG A 248 1.79 22.21 10.29
C ARG A 248 2.31 22.99 11.51
N LYS A 249 3.62 22.95 11.76
CA LYS A 249 4.26 23.79 12.79
C LYS A 249 4.36 25.23 12.31
N ILE A 250 3.91 26.17 13.12
CA ILE A 250 4.00 27.61 12.88
C ILE A 250 4.74 28.27 14.04
N ILE A 251 5.82 29.00 13.71
CA ILE A 251 6.59 29.76 14.70
C ILE A 251 5.90 31.11 14.95
N GLY A 252 5.15 31.18 16.04
CA GLY A 252 4.43 32.37 16.48
C GLY A 252 5.26 33.27 17.41
N ILE A 253 4.74 34.47 17.68
CA ILE A 253 5.36 35.42 18.62
C ILE A 253 5.39 34.88 20.06
N LEU A 254 4.44 34.01 20.42
CA LEU A 254 4.31 33.41 21.75
C LEU A 254 4.94 32.02 21.87
N GLY A 255 5.61 31.54 20.81
CA GLY A 255 6.14 30.18 20.70
C GLY A 255 5.55 29.42 19.51
N PRO A 256 6.02 28.19 19.29
CA PRO A 256 5.46 27.31 18.27
C PRO A 256 4.00 26.95 18.57
N HIS A 257 3.21 26.79 17.51
CA HIS A 257 1.87 26.19 17.57
C HIS A 257 1.64 25.34 16.32
N TYR A 258 0.64 24.47 16.36
CA TYR A 258 0.37 23.50 15.30
C TYR A 258 -0.98 23.80 14.64
N GLN A 259 -0.94 24.20 13.38
CA GLN A 259 -2.13 24.51 12.59
C GLN A 259 -2.61 23.26 11.86
N TYR A 260 -3.87 22.86 12.05
CA TYR A 260 -4.50 21.81 11.27
C TYR A 260 -4.66 22.22 9.82
N ILE A 261 -4.24 21.31 8.92
CA ILE A 261 -4.33 21.51 7.48
C ILE A 261 -5.42 20.59 6.89
N GLN A 262 -5.30 19.28 7.07
CA GLN A 262 -6.24 18.29 6.54
C GLN A 262 -6.15 16.95 7.29
N ASN A 263 -7.10 16.03 7.03
CA ASN A 263 -7.13 14.68 7.60
C ASN A 263 -6.99 13.54 6.60
N ASN A 264 -6.70 13.85 5.35
CA ASN A 264 -6.51 12.91 4.25
C ASN A 264 -5.21 13.20 3.50
N LEU A 265 -4.13 13.55 4.23
CA LEU A 265 -2.83 13.84 3.60
C LEU A 265 -2.40 12.68 2.70
N PHE A 266 -1.97 13.00 1.47
CA PHE A 266 -1.62 12.06 0.38
C PHE A 266 -2.78 11.29 -0.26
N ALA A 267 -3.99 11.38 0.28
CA ALA A 267 -5.19 10.74 -0.25
C ALA A 267 -6.21 11.74 -0.83
N ASP A 268 -5.96 13.04 -0.70
CA ASP A 268 -6.81 14.14 -1.15
C ASP A 268 -6.94 14.26 -2.67
N GLU A 269 -5.97 13.75 -3.42
CA GLU A 269 -6.02 13.62 -4.88
C GLU A 269 -6.40 12.20 -5.33
N MET A 270 -6.76 11.31 -4.41
CA MET A 270 -7.09 9.91 -4.69
C MET A 270 -8.60 9.65 -4.65
N VAL A 271 -9.04 8.65 -5.40
CA VAL A 271 -10.33 8.02 -5.14
C VAL A 271 -10.15 7.08 -3.96
N ASP A 272 -10.85 7.32 -2.85
CA ASP A 272 -10.78 6.50 -1.64
C ASP A 272 -12.19 6.17 -1.13
N TRP A 273 -12.58 4.90 -1.31
CA TRP A 273 -13.84 4.35 -0.81
C TRP A 273 -13.66 3.43 0.40
N GLY A 274 -12.54 3.54 1.13
CA GLY A 274 -12.24 2.72 2.30
C GLY A 274 -11.69 1.35 1.93
N PHE A 275 -12.32 0.27 2.38
CA PHE A 275 -11.85 -1.08 2.05
C PHE A 275 -12.42 -1.56 0.73
N GLY A 276 -11.55 -2.20 -0.07
CA GLY A 276 -11.89 -3.05 -1.21
C GLY A 276 -12.75 -2.37 -2.27
N THR A 277 -12.20 -2.09 -3.44
CA THR A 277 -12.97 -1.65 -4.62
C THR A 277 -13.07 -2.74 -5.67
N HIS A 278 -14.26 -2.89 -6.24
CA HIS A 278 -14.61 -3.88 -7.25
C HIS A 278 -15.23 -3.16 -8.47
N PRO A 279 -14.41 -2.49 -9.31
CA PRO A 279 -14.89 -1.70 -10.44
C PRO A 279 -15.35 -2.59 -11.59
N VAL A 280 -16.41 -2.17 -12.29
CA VAL A 280 -16.91 -2.79 -13.52
C VAL A 280 -17.29 -1.73 -14.54
N PHE A 281 -16.78 -1.87 -15.76
CA PHE A 281 -17.24 -1.08 -16.90
C PHE A 281 -18.65 -1.52 -17.34
N VAL A 282 -19.56 -0.56 -17.48
CA VAL A 282 -20.91 -0.79 -17.99
C VAL A 282 -21.52 0.52 -18.49
N ASP A 283 -22.26 0.48 -19.60
CA ASP A 283 -23.03 1.63 -20.09
C ASP A 283 -24.40 1.67 -19.39
N TYR A 284 -24.50 2.35 -18.25
CA TYR A 284 -25.72 2.29 -17.41
C TYR A 284 -26.85 3.18 -17.94
N ASN A 285 -26.49 4.24 -18.67
CA ASN A 285 -27.42 5.24 -19.19
C ASN A 285 -27.79 4.99 -20.67
N GLN A 286 -27.14 4.01 -21.31
CA GLN A 286 -27.32 3.58 -22.70
C GLN A 286 -26.96 4.66 -23.72
N ASP A 287 -25.95 5.49 -23.44
CA ASP A 287 -25.47 6.55 -24.33
C ASP A 287 -24.33 6.13 -25.26
N GLY A 288 -23.84 4.89 -25.11
CA GLY A 288 -22.75 4.32 -25.89
C GLY A 288 -21.36 4.56 -25.30
N LEU A 289 -21.24 5.18 -24.13
CA LEU A 289 -20.01 5.34 -23.37
C LEU A 289 -19.96 4.31 -22.23
N GLN A 290 -18.77 3.77 -21.96
CA GLN A 290 -18.58 2.89 -20.79
C GLN A 290 -18.44 3.74 -19.53
N ASP A 291 -19.40 3.62 -18.62
CA ASP A 291 -19.36 4.15 -17.25
C ASP A 291 -18.67 3.15 -16.31
N ILE A 292 -18.55 3.50 -15.03
CA ILE A 292 -17.99 2.60 -14.02
C ILE A 292 -18.92 2.51 -12.82
N ILE A 293 -19.31 1.28 -12.47
CA ILE A 293 -19.92 0.97 -11.19
C ILE A 293 -18.85 0.30 -10.32
N VAL A 294 -18.62 0.84 -9.13
CA VAL A 294 -17.64 0.33 -8.16
C VAL A 294 -18.39 -0.22 -6.97
N GLY A 295 -18.35 -1.53 -6.76
CA GLY A 295 -18.78 -2.09 -5.49
C GLY A 295 -17.67 -2.05 -4.44
N THR A 296 -18.03 -2.00 -3.16
CA THR A 296 -17.04 -1.84 -2.08
C THR A 296 -17.13 -2.87 -0.96
N GLU A 297 -16.00 -3.10 -0.27
CA GLU A 297 -16.02 -3.70 1.07
C GLU A 297 -16.44 -2.67 2.12
N GLY A 298 -16.09 -1.40 1.95
CA GLY A 298 -16.79 -0.28 2.54
C GLY A 298 -15.94 0.63 3.42
N ILE A 299 -16.58 1.73 3.83
CA ILE A 299 -15.99 2.73 4.72
C ILE A 299 -16.20 2.29 6.16
N LEU A 300 -15.11 2.16 6.91
CA LEU A 300 -15.13 1.93 8.36
C LEU A 300 -14.92 3.27 9.05
N THR A 301 -15.93 3.73 9.78
CA THR A 301 -15.85 4.94 10.60
C THR A 301 -16.26 4.63 12.03
N GLY A 302 -15.53 5.17 12.99
CA GLY A 302 -15.74 4.96 14.41
C GLY A 302 -15.50 3.52 14.89
N GLY A 303 -14.74 2.72 14.11
CA GLY A 303 -14.33 1.35 14.46
C GLY A 303 -15.45 0.32 14.69
N SER A 304 -16.69 0.59 14.28
CA SER A 304 -17.84 -0.27 14.63
C SER A 304 -18.77 -0.65 13.49
N GLN A 305 -18.89 0.16 12.43
CA GLN A 305 -19.79 -0.13 11.32
C GLN A 305 -19.07 0.09 9.99
N LEU A 306 -19.08 -0.96 9.18
CA LEU A 306 -18.58 -0.94 7.82
C LEU A 306 -19.74 -0.59 6.89
N LYS A 307 -19.60 0.51 6.15
CA LYS A 307 -20.59 1.01 5.20
C LYS A 307 -20.16 0.64 3.79
N ALA A 308 -20.60 -0.53 3.33
CA ALA A 308 -20.35 -1.04 1.99
C ALA A 308 -21.45 -0.57 1.04
N GLY A 309 -21.12 -0.29 -0.22
CA GLY A 309 -22.08 0.26 -1.18
C GLY A 309 -21.69 0.01 -2.62
N LEU A 310 -22.47 0.59 -3.53
CA LEU A 310 -22.13 0.75 -4.94
C LEU A 310 -21.94 2.24 -5.22
N ILE A 311 -20.89 2.59 -5.97
CA ILE A 311 -20.59 3.94 -6.39
C ILE A 311 -20.68 4.00 -7.90
N LEU A 312 -21.31 5.05 -8.43
CA LEU A 312 -21.46 5.28 -9.87
C LEU A 312 -20.58 6.45 -10.32
N TYR A 313 -19.71 6.18 -11.28
CA TYR A 313 -18.99 7.18 -12.06
C TYR A 313 -19.52 7.17 -13.49
N GLU A 314 -20.06 8.30 -13.94
CA GLU A 314 -20.57 8.49 -15.31
C GLU A 314 -19.43 8.98 -16.21
N ASN A 315 -19.30 8.41 -17.40
CA ASN A 315 -18.39 8.90 -18.42
C ASN A 315 -19.01 10.12 -19.11
N THR A 316 -18.64 11.30 -18.64
CA THR A 316 -19.09 12.59 -19.18
C THR A 316 -18.23 13.11 -20.33
N GLY A 317 -17.23 12.32 -20.75
CA GLY A 317 -16.29 12.67 -21.81
C GLY A 317 -16.82 12.34 -23.21
N THR A 318 -15.96 11.70 -24.00
CA THR A 318 -16.30 11.22 -25.34
C THR A 318 -15.82 9.80 -25.55
N ILE A 319 -16.33 9.11 -26.57
CA ILE A 319 -15.91 7.75 -26.94
C ILE A 319 -14.42 7.64 -27.28
N LEU A 320 -13.72 8.75 -27.55
CA LEU A 320 -12.28 8.78 -27.85
C LEU A 320 -11.43 9.33 -26.69
N ASN A 321 -12.07 9.98 -25.72
CA ASN A 321 -11.42 10.62 -24.58
C ASN A 321 -12.38 10.48 -23.39
N PRO A 322 -12.36 9.32 -22.70
CA PRO A 322 -13.23 9.08 -21.56
C PRO A 322 -12.88 10.02 -20.40
N GLU A 323 -13.89 10.57 -19.74
CA GLU A 323 -13.75 11.42 -18.55
C GLU A 323 -14.81 11.01 -17.53
N TYR A 324 -14.40 10.63 -16.32
CA TYR A 324 -15.31 10.07 -15.32
C TYR A 324 -15.67 11.08 -14.24
N THR A 325 -16.97 11.30 -14.03
CA THR A 325 -17.52 12.15 -12.97
C THR A 325 -18.29 11.30 -11.96
N LEU A 326 -18.00 11.47 -10.66
CA LEU A 326 -18.78 10.84 -9.59
C LEU A 326 -20.24 11.30 -9.66
N LYS A 327 -21.16 10.35 -9.84
CA LYS A 327 -22.59 10.60 -10.01
C LYS A 327 -23.41 10.23 -8.78
N ASP A 328 -23.08 9.13 -8.13
CA ASP A 328 -23.77 8.64 -6.94
C ASP A 328 -22.80 7.85 -6.03
N GLU A 329 -22.76 8.18 -4.75
CA GLU A 329 -21.92 7.52 -3.73
C GLU A 329 -22.62 6.33 -3.05
N ASP A 330 -23.92 6.16 -3.33
CA ASP A 330 -24.77 5.10 -2.79
C ASP A 330 -25.76 4.63 -3.86
N TYR A 331 -25.22 4.24 -4.99
CA TYR A 331 -26.01 3.82 -6.14
C TYR A 331 -26.99 2.70 -5.72
N LEU A 332 -28.27 2.94 -6.02
CA LEU A 332 -29.40 2.06 -5.65
C LEU A 332 -29.63 1.88 -4.14
N GLY A 333 -28.99 2.67 -3.28
CA GLY A 333 -29.14 2.60 -1.82
C GLY A 333 -28.51 1.35 -1.20
N PHE A 334 -27.47 0.79 -1.83
CA PHE A 334 -26.81 -0.45 -1.38
C PHE A 334 -26.19 -0.33 0.01
N ASN A 335 -25.86 0.86 0.49
CA ASN A 335 -25.41 1.08 1.86
C ASN A 335 -26.39 0.48 2.87
N SER A 336 -27.70 0.58 2.63
CA SER A 336 -28.71 0.04 3.53
C SER A 336 -28.61 -1.49 3.73
N LEU A 337 -28.06 -2.22 2.75
CA LEU A 337 -27.83 -3.65 2.85
C LEU A 337 -26.68 -3.97 3.82
N SER A 338 -25.66 -3.12 3.87
CA SER A 338 -24.58 -3.25 4.85
C SER A 338 -25.04 -2.94 6.27
N GLU A 339 -25.90 -1.93 6.44
CA GLU A 339 -26.39 -1.49 7.75
C GLU A 339 -27.41 -2.48 8.35
N LEU A 340 -28.30 -3.04 7.54
CA LEU A 340 -29.40 -3.89 8.00
C LEU A 340 -29.07 -5.38 7.97
N ASN A 341 -28.31 -5.83 6.97
CA ASN A 341 -28.03 -7.25 6.74
C ASN A 341 -26.57 -7.63 7.05
N GLN A 342 -25.71 -6.68 7.45
CA GLN A 342 -24.28 -6.89 7.68
C GLN A 342 -23.52 -7.42 6.45
N LEU A 343 -24.10 -7.24 5.26
CA LEU A 343 -23.48 -7.62 3.99
C LEU A 343 -22.46 -6.56 3.58
N ASN A 344 -21.32 -7.01 3.09
CA ASN A 344 -20.27 -6.15 2.53
C ASN A 344 -19.55 -6.90 1.40
N TYR A 345 -18.46 -6.31 0.91
CA TYR A 345 -17.71 -6.82 -0.23
C TYR A 345 -18.61 -6.99 -1.45
N PHE A 346 -19.22 -5.90 -1.91
CA PHE A 346 -20.10 -5.96 -3.07
C PHE A 346 -19.27 -6.06 -4.34
N ALA A 347 -19.31 -7.21 -5.02
CA ALA A 347 -18.62 -7.42 -6.29
C ALA A 347 -19.66 -7.56 -7.42
N PRO A 348 -19.99 -6.47 -8.14
CA PRO A 348 -21.01 -6.50 -9.18
C PRO A 348 -20.53 -7.19 -10.45
N SER A 349 -21.47 -7.71 -11.24
CA SER A 349 -21.32 -8.23 -12.58
C SER A 349 -22.60 -7.97 -13.35
N PHE A 350 -22.49 -7.63 -14.64
CA PHE A 350 -23.64 -7.30 -15.48
C PHE A 350 -23.80 -8.29 -16.64
N GLY A 351 -25.05 -8.53 -17.06
CA GLY A 351 -25.38 -9.43 -18.16
C GLY A 351 -26.90 -9.58 -18.34
N ASP A 352 -27.36 -9.81 -19.56
CA ASP A 352 -28.76 -10.12 -19.92
C ASP A 352 -29.15 -11.54 -19.44
N ILE A 353 -29.33 -11.71 -18.12
CA ILE A 353 -29.52 -13.01 -17.46
C ILE A 353 -30.89 -13.61 -17.82
N ASP A 354 -31.91 -12.77 -17.98
CA ASP A 354 -33.27 -13.21 -18.32
C ASP A 354 -33.72 -12.91 -19.76
N GLY A 355 -32.77 -12.55 -20.62
CA GLY A 355 -32.91 -12.60 -22.06
C GLY A 355 -33.83 -11.56 -22.67
N ASP A 356 -34.26 -10.54 -21.90
CA ASP A 356 -35.15 -9.47 -22.35
C ASP A 356 -34.41 -8.31 -23.05
N GLY A 357 -33.08 -8.37 -23.06
CA GLY A 357 -32.21 -7.51 -23.86
C GLY A 357 -31.74 -6.26 -23.14
N ASP A 358 -32.05 -6.09 -21.85
CA ASP A 358 -31.32 -5.18 -20.97
C ASP A 358 -30.30 -5.94 -20.11
N LEU A 359 -29.36 -5.22 -19.48
CA LEU A 359 -28.38 -5.85 -18.60
C LEU A 359 -28.94 -5.90 -17.17
N ASP A 360 -29.02 -7.10 -16.61
CA ASP A 360 -29.24 -7.33 -15.19
C ASP A 360 -27.94 -7.19 -14.40
N MET A 361 -28.06 -7.12 -13.07
CA MET A 361 -26.91 -7.08 -12.16
C MET A 361 -26.92 -8.26 -11.20
N LEU A 362 -25.78 -8.93 -11.09
CA LEU A 362 -25.49 -9.97 -10.10
C LEU A 362 -24.35 -9.49 -9.19
N VAL A 363 -24.55 -9.50 -7.88
CA VAL A 363 -23.57 -8.98 -6.91
C VAL A 363 -23.14 -10.08 -5.95
N GLY A 364 -21.84 -10.33 -5.88
CA GLY A 364 -21.24 -11.20 -4.87
C GLY A 364 -21.07 -10.49 -3.52
N THR A 365 -21.04 -11.27 -2.42
CA THR A 365 -20.93 -10.74 -1.05
C THR A 365 -19.82 -11.42 -0.24
N ASN A 366 -19.49 -10.82 0.91
CA ASN A 366 -18.59 -11.39 1.92
C ASN A 366 -19.08 -12.72 2.51
N GLU A 367 -20.38 -12.95 2.57
CA GLU A 367 -20.98 -14.20 3.08
C GLU A 367 -20.96 -15.35 2.06
N GLY A 368 -20.53 -15.08 0.82
CA GLY A 368 -20.53 -16.08 -0.24
C GLY A 368 -21.91 -16.28 -0.89
N SER A 369 -22.84 -15.36 -0.69
CA SER A 369 -24.16 -15.33 -1.32
C SER A 369 -24.18 -14.40 -2.53
N LEU A 370 -25.15 -14.60 -3.41
CA LEU A 370 -25.40 -13.75 -4.59
C LEU A 370 -26.68 -12.93 -4.40
N ILE A 371 -26.61 -11.65 -4.75
CA ILE A 371 -27.76 -10.75 -4.84
C ILE A 371 -28.05 -10.52 -6.33
N PHE A 372 -29.27 -10.82 -6.76
CA PHE A 372 -29.72 -10.57 -8.14
C PHE A 372 -30.63 -9.35 -8.19
N CYS A 373 -30.32 -8.42 -9.07
CA CYS A 373 -31.12 -7.23 -9.35
C CYS A 373 -31.55 -7.27 -10.81
N LYS A 374 -32.83 -7.63 -11.04
CA LYS A 374 -33.42 -7.61 -12.38
C LYS A 374 -33.56 -6.17 -12.87
N ASN A 375 -33.09 -5.86 -14.07
CA ASN A 375 -33.36 -4.58 -14.71
C ASN A 375 -34.76 -4.62 -15.35
N ASN A 376 -35.54 -3.55 -15.16
CA ASN A 376 -36.89 -3.41 -15.72
C ASN A 376 -36.98 -2.21 -16.67
N ALA A 377 -35.85 -1.58 -17.00
CA ALA A 377 -35.82 -0.42 -17.89
C ALA A 377 -36.15 -0.82 -19.33
N GLY A 378 -35.81 -2.05 -19.73
CA GLY A 378 -35.84 -2.50 -21.11
C GLY A 378 -34.65 -1.95 -21.92
N PRO A 379 -34.40 -2.53 -23.12
CA PRO A 379 -33.21 -2.23 -23.91
C PRO A 379 -33.10 -0.74 -24.28
N GLY A 380 -31.90 -0.16 -24.17
CA GLY A 380 -31.62 1.23 -24.57
C GLY A 380 -32.14 2.31 -23.62
N ASN A 381 -32.62 1.94 -22.43
CA ASN A 381 -33.01 2.88 -21.38
C ASN A 381 -32.04 2.83 -20.20
N VAL A 382 -31.93 3.95 -19.49
CA VAL A 382 -31.19 4.04 -18.22
C VAL A 382 -31.66 2.96 -17.26
N PHE A 383 -30.71 2.24 -16.65
CA PHE A 383 -31.01 1.12 -15.76
C PHE A 383 -32.00 1.47 -14.66
N SER A 384 -32.95 0.56 -14.43
CA SER A 384 -33.98 0.69 -13.40
C SER A 384 -34.24 -0.66 -12.77
N PHE A 385 -33.53 -0.96 -11.70
CA PHE A 385 -33.58 -2.27 -11.06
C PHE A 385 -34.83 -2.51 -10.21
N ALA A 386 -35.30 -3.75 -10.21
CA ALA A 386 -36.27 -4.27 -9.26
C ALA A 386 -35.71 -4.30 -7.83
N LYS A 387 -36.55 -4.67 -6.86
CA LYS A 387 -36.05 -5.01 -5.52
C LYS A 387 -35.04 -6.17 -5.59
N PRO A 388 -33.91 -6.09 -4.88
CA PRO A 388 -32.91 -7.15 -4.88
C PRO A 388 -33.49 -8.50 -4.41
N ILE A 389 -33.08 -9.58 -5.07
CA ILE A 389 -33.35 -10.96 -4.71
C ILE A 389 -32.09 -11.53 -4.06
N PHE A 390 -32.16 -11.77 -2.75
CA PHE A 390 -31.07 -12.39 -1.99
C PHE A 390 -31.02 -13.90 -2.20
N ASP A 391 -29.86 -14.49 -1.94
CA ASP A 391 -29.59 -15.93 -2.08
C ASP A 391 -30.01 -16.45 -3.45
N PHE A 392 -29.56 -15.76 -4.51
CA PHE A 392 -29.98 -16.06 -5.88
C PHE A 392 -29.75 -17.54 -6.22
N GLN A 393 -30.86 -18.24 -6.51
CA GLN A 393 -30.94 -19.68 -6.75
C GLN A 393 -30.34 -20.57 -5.65
N ASN A 394 -30.22 -20.09 -4.41
CA ASN A 394 -29.57 -20.75 -3.28
C ASN A 394 -28.08 -21.07 -3.51
N ILE A 395 -27.40 -20.35 -4.40
CA ILE A 395 -25.95 -20.43 -4.52
C ILE A 395 -25.34 -19.77 -3.29
N SER A 396 -24.71 -20.58 -2.45
CA SER A 396 -23.99 -20.14 -1.26
C SER A 396 -22.65 -20.88 -1.20
N LEU A 397 -21.58 -20.10 -1.30
CA LEU A 397 -20.19 -20.55 -1.28
C LEU A 397 -19.50 -20.11 0.03
N ALA A 398 -18.18 -20.28 0.11
CA ALA A 398 -17.46 -20.11 1.38
C ALA A 398 -17.55 -18.69 1.98
N SER A 399 -16.94 -17.70 1.30
CA SER A 399 -16.95 -16.28 1.72
C SER A 399 -16.25 -15.46 0.64
N TYR A 400 -16.57 -14.16 0.57
CA TYR A 400 -16.02 -13.16 -0.36
C TYR A 400 -15.98 -13.69 -1.80
N ILE A 401 -17.12 -13.61 -2.47
CA ILE A 401 -17.25 -14.11 -3.84
C ILE A 401 -17.27 -12.98 -4.86
N SER A 402 -16.62 -13.21 -5.98
CA SER A 402 -16.54 -12.28 -7.11
C SER A 402 -17.08 -13.00 -8.36
N PRO A 403 -18.36 -12.78 -8.73
CA PRO A 403 -18.97 -13.41 -9.88
C PRO A 403 -18.60 -12.69 -11.19
N GLN A 404 -18.67 -13.42 -12.28
CA GLN A 404 -18.73 -12.89 -13.63
C GLN A 404 -19.80 -13.65 -14.43
N LEU A 405 -20.66 -12.91 -15.12
CA LEU A 405 -21.63 -13.43 -16.07
C LEU A 405 -21.00 -13.52 -17.46
N ILE A 406 -20.96 -14.71 -18.05
CA ILE A 406 -20.41 -14.93 -19.38
C ILE A 406 -20.91 -16.25 -19.98
N ASP A 407 -21.19 -16.31 -21.28
CA ASP A 407 -21.43 -17.58 -21.98
C ASP A 407 -20.09 -18.29 -22.22
N LEU A 408 -19.60 -19.01 -21.20
CA LEU A 408 -18.27 -19.61 -21.21
C LEU A 408 -18.21 -20.86 -22.10
N ASN A 409 -19.35 -21.52 -22.28
CA ASN A 409 -19.44 -22.76 -23.05
C ASN A 409 -19.93 -22.55 -24.49
N ARG A 410 -20.24 -21.30 -24.87
CA ARG A 410 -20.70 -20.88 -26.20
C ARG A 410 -22.01 -21.55 -26.64
N ASP A 411 -22.94 -21.77 -25.71
CA ASP A 411 -24.26 -22.33 -26.02
C ASP A 411 -25.38 -21.27 -26.15
N GLY A 412 -25.01 -19.99 -26.06
CA GLY A 412 -25.92 -18.85 -26.17
C GLY A 412 -26.67 -18.54 -24.88
N LEU A 413 -26.32 -19.19 -23.76
CA LEU A 413 -26.85 -18.91 -22.43
C LEU A 413 -25.74 -18.32 -21.55
N LEU A 414 -26.06 -17.26 -20.80
CA LEU A 414 -25.10 -16.75 -19.82
C LEU A 414 -24.90 -17.76 -18.68
N ASP A 415 -23.64 -18.08 -18.42
CA ASP A 415 -23.18 -18.88 -17.28
C ASP A 415 -22.62 -17.96 -16.17
N ILE A 416 -22.26 -18.55 -15.03
CA ILE A 416 -21.58 -17.82 -13.93
C ILE A 416 -20.20 -18.44 -13.65
N VAL A 417 -19.17 -17.62 -13.65
CA VAL A 417 -17.84 -17.94 -13.10
C VAL A 417 -17.68 -17.21 -11.78
N ILE A 418 -17.25 -17.90 -10.71
CA ILE A 418 -17.11 -17.29 -9.39
C ILE A 418 -15.73 -17.59 -8.81
N GLY A 419 -14.99 -16.55 -8.47
CA GLY A 419 -13.82 -16.67 -7.59
C GLY A 419 -14.22 -16.50 -6.12
N THR A 420 -13.45 -17.08 -5.20
CA THR A 420 -13.75 -17.04 -3.76
C THR A 420 -12.53 -16.66 -2.92
N ARG A 421 -12.73 -16.43 -1.62
CA ARG A 421 -11.65 -16.22 -0.66
C ARG A 421 -10.64 -17.36 -0.58
N VAL A 422 -10.99 -18.59 -0.95
CA VAL A 422 -10.14 -19.78 -0.73
C VAL A 422 -9.97 -20.61 -2.01
N ASN A 423 -8.86 -21.34 -2.09
CA ASN A 423 -8.69 -22.34 -3.14
C ASN A 423 -9.63 -23.53 -2.90
N ASN A 424 -10.21 -24.02 -3.99
CA ASN A 424 -11.03 -25.23 -3.99
C ASN A 424 -10.14 -26.46 -3.89
N ASN A 425 -10.67 -27.50 -3.25
CA ASN A 425 -9.92 -28.73 -3.01
C ASN A 425 -10.61 -29.92 -3.66
N GLN A 426 -9.80 -30.80 -4.23
CA GLN A 426 -10.21 -32.11 -4.71
C GLN A 426 -9.29 -33.16 -4.10
N ASN A 427 -9.85 -34.16 -3.41
CA ASN A 427 -9.10 -35.23 -2.74
C ASN A 427 -8.01 -34.73 -1.77
N GLY A 428 -8.28 -33.62 -1.07
CA GLY A 428 -7.35 -33.03 -0.09
C GLY A 428 -6.23 -32.17 -0.67
N ASN A 429 -6.22 -31.91 -1.97
CA ASN A 429 -5.27 -31.02 -2.63
C ASN A 429 -6.00 -29.85 -3.31
N ALA A 430 -5.38 -28.67 -3.31
CA ALA A 430 -5.90 -27.53 -4.04
C ALA A 430 -5.98 -27.87 -5.54
N CYS A 431 -7.15 -27.66 -6.14
CA CYS A 431 -7.43 -28.04 -7.52
C CYS A 431 -7.64 -26.83 -8.44
N GLY A 432 -8.09 -25.69 -7.91
CA GLY A 432 -8.38 -24.47 -8.66
C GLY A 432 -8.97 -23.39 -7.77
N SER A 433 -9.10 -22.18 -8.30
CA SER A 433 -9.55 -21.00 -7.56
C SER A 433 -10.95 -20.51 -7.96
N PHE A 434 -11.58 -21.17 -8.93
CA PHE A 434 -12.85 -20.74 -9.52
C PHE A 434 -13.89 -21.85 -9.58
N PHE A 435 -15.13 -21.46 -9.33
CA PHE A 435 -16.33 -22.25 -9.60
C PHE A 435 -16.90 -21.86 -10.96
N TYR A 436 -17.55 -22.81 -11.61
CA TYR A 436 -18.32 -22.61 -12.83
C TYR A 436 -19.73 -23.17 -12.65
N PHE A 437 -20.73 -22.37 -13.01
CA PHE A 437 -22.14 -22.70 -12.97
C PHE A 437 -22.72 -22.56 -14.38
N LYS A 438 -22.87 -23.70 -15.08
CA LYS A 438 -23.55 -23.74 -16.36
C LYS A 438 -25.03 -23.42 -16.19
N ASN A 439 -25.56 -22.58 -17.07
CA ASN A 439 -27.00 -22.40 -17.20
C ASN A 439 -27.63 -23.61 -17.89
N THR A 440 -28.45 -24.36 -17.17
CA THR A 440 -29.17 -25.55 -17.67
C THR A 440 -30.63 -25.26 -17.99
N GLY A 441 -31.06 -24.01 -17.83
CA GLY A 441 -32.40 -23.54 -18.07
C GLY A 441 -32.59 -23.04 -19.49
N THR A 442 -33.19 -21.86 -19.59
CA THR A 442 -33.40 -21.15 -20.87
C THR A 442 -32.90 -19.71 -20.73
N LYS A 443 -32.79 -19.00 -21.86
CA LYS A 443 -32.40 -17.58 -21.86
C LYS A 443 -33.27 -16.72 -20.94
N ILE A 444 -34.58 -17.02 -20.86
CA ILE A 444 -35.56 -16.25 -20.06
C ILE A 444 -35.85 -16.81 -18.68
N SER A 445 -35.29 -17.98 -18.36
CA SER A 445 -35.49 -18.64 -17.09
C SER A 445 -34.23 -19.45 -16.80
N PRO A 446 -33.15 -18.77 -16.38
CA PRO A 446 -31.86 -19.39 -16.14
C PRO A 446 -31.95 -20.36 -14.97
N LYS A 447 -31.20 -21.45 -15.03
CA LYS A 447 -31.15 -22.45 -13.95
C LYS A 447 -29.72 -22.90 -13.69
N PHE A 448 -29.26 -22.61 -12.48
CA PHE A 448 -27.94 -22.98 -11.98
C PHE A 448 -28.05 -24.05 -10.89
N ASP A 449 -27.16 -25.03 -10.92
CA ASP A 449 -27.03 -25.99 -9.81
C ASP A 449 -26.28 -25.32 -8.66
N PRO A 450 -26.86 -25.20 -7.44
CA PRO A 450 -26.17 -24.62 -6.29
C PRO A 450 -24.84 -25.29 -5.93
N ALA A 451 -24.65 -26.56 -6.29
CA ALA A 451 -23.40 -27.29 -6.07
C ALA A 451 -22.28 -26.91 -7.06
N GLY A 452 -22.59 -26.14 -8.11
CA GLY A 452 -21.69 -25.83 -9.22
C GLY A 452 -21.63 -26.96 -10.25
N THR A 453 -21.28 -26.60 -11.48
CA THR A 453 -20.95 -27.57 -12.55
C THR A 453 -19.55 -28.13 -12.34
N THR A 454 -18.60 -27.28 -11.99
CA THR A 454 -17.29 -27.68 -11.47
C THR A 454 -16.81 -26.63 -10.46
N ASN A 455 -16.09 -27.08 -9.43
CA ASN A 455 -15.42 -26.23 -8.45
C ASN A 455 -13.92 -26.09 -8.73
N CYS A 456 -13.40 -26.67 -9.81
CA CYS A 456 -11.99 -26.62 -10.17
C CYS A 456 -11.86 -26.13 -11.63
N LEU A 457 -12.58 -25.07 -12.00
CA LEU A 457 -12.65 -24.60 -13.39
C LEU A 457 -11.24 -24.44 -13.98
N GLY A 458 -10.98 -25.19 -15.05
CA GLY A 458 -9.71 -25.17 -15.76
C GLY A 458 -8.48 -25.53 -14.92
N MET A 459 -8.65 -26.13 -13.74
CA MET A 459 -7.59 -26.29 -12.73
C MET A 459 -6.74 -25.02 -12.54
N ALA A 460 -7.35 -23.84 -12.76
CA ALA A 460 -6.67 -22.56 -12.74
C ALA A 460 -6.45 -22.18 -11.28
N LEU A 461 -5.19 -22.26 -10.85
CA LEU A 461 -4.79 -22.12 -9.46
C LEU A 461 -3.97 -20.85 -9.28
N LEU A 462 -4.40 -20.03 -8.33
CA LEU A 462 -3.72 -18.81 -7.90
C LEU A 462 -2.92 -19.07 -6.62
N ASP A 463 -1.86 -18.30 -6.41
CA ASP A 463 -1.08 -18.35 -5.16
C ASP A 463 -1.91 -17.82 -3.97
N SER A 464 -1.60 -18.33 -2.78
CA SER A 464 -2.37 -18.08 -1.56
C SER A 464 -1.49 -17.64 -0.39
N TYR A 465 -2.06 -16.79 0.49
CA TYR A 465 -1.51 -16.52 1.82
C TYR A 465 -2.23 -17.39 2.85
N GLY A 466 -1.59 -18.48 3.26
CA GLY A 466 -2.27 -19.56 3.99
C GLY A 466 -3.37 -20.16 3.11
N SER A 467 -4.60 -20.22 3.60
CA SER A 467 -5.76 -20.67 2.82
C SER A 467 -6.41 -19.57 1.95
N ARG A 468 -5.99 -18.31 2.08
CA ARG A 468 -6.66 -17.15 1.46
C ARG A 468 -6.08 -16.83 0.09
N VAL A 469 -6.95 -16.56 -0.87
CA VAL A 469 -6.66 -16.34 -2.29
C VAL A 469 -7.35 -15.09 -2.83
N HIS A 470 -8.60 -14.82 -2.41
CA HIS A 470 -9.43 -13.72 -2.95
C HIS A 470 -9.41 -13.69 -4.49
N ALA A 471 -9.82 -14.79 -5.10
CA ALA A 471 -9.82 -14.92 -6.55
C ALA A 471 -10.91 -14.03 -7.17
N CYS A 472 -10.54 -13.21 -8.15
CA CYS A 472 -11.47 -12.37 -8.92
C CYS A 472 -11.33 -12.69 -10.42
N PRO A 473 -12.26 -13.44 -11.03
CA PRO A 473 -12.21 -13.77 -12.45
C PRO A 473 -12.72 -12.63 -13.34
N PHE A 474 -12.04 -12.41 -14.47
CA PHE A 474 -12.53 -11.60 -15.58
C PHE A 474 -12.12 -12.26 -16.91
N VAL A 475 -13.03 -13.02 -17.49
CA VAL A 475 -12.90 -13.66 -18.80
C VAL A 475 -13.26 -12.65 -19.90
N VAL A 476 -12.36 -12.49 -20.87
CA VAL A 476 -12.58 -11.69 -22.08
C VAL A 476 -12.83 -12.63 -23.25
N ASP A 477 -13.89 -12.39 -24.04
CA ASP A 477 -14.15 -13.09 -25.30
C ASP A 477 -13.61 -12.31 -26.50
N PHE A 478 -12.67 -12.91 -27.22
CA PHE A 478 -12.08 -12.37 -28.45
C PHE A 478 -12.71 -12.92 -29.73
N ASN A 479 -13.99 -13.25 -29.70
CA ASN A 479 -14.74 -13.78 -30.85
C ASN A 479 -14.01 -14.98 -31.51
N ASN A 480 -13.66 -15.99 -30.71
CA ASN A 480 -13.19 -17.35 -31.06
C ASN A 480 -12.25 -17.92 -29.98
N SER A 481 -11.76 -17.07 -29.07
CA SER A 481 -10.92 -17.48 -27.95
C SER A 481 -11.17 -16.62 -26.72
N PHE A 482 -10.99 -17.18 -25.55
CA PHE A 482 -11.12 -16.56 -24.25
C PHE A 482 -9.74 -16.37 -23.62
N ALA A 483 -9.61 -15.31 -22.84
CA ALA A 483 -8.55 -15.17 -21.86
C ALA A 483 -9.17 -14.91 -20.50
N LEU A 484 -8.69 -15.61 -19.47
CA LEU A 484 -9.10 -15.38 -18.08
C LEU A 484 -8.03 -14.53 -17.41
N PHE A 485 -8.37 -13.28 -17.13
CA PHE A 485 -7.63 -12.44 -16.20
C PHE A 485 -8.14 -12.72 -14.79
N ALA A 486 -7.23 -12.81 -13.82
CA ALA A 486 -7.59 -13.20 -12.47
C ALA A 486 -6.79 -12.43 -11.44
N GLY A 487 -7.47 -11.59 -10.65
CA GLY A 487 -6.86 -10.94 -9.50
C GLY A 487 -6.70 -11.91 -8.32
N ASN A 488 -5.70 -11.67 -7.48
CA ASN A 488 -5.45 -12.46 -6.26
C ASN A 488 -5.20 -11.58 -5.02
N ILE A 489 -5.05 -12.26 -3.87
CA ILE A 489 -4.79 -11.66 -2.56
C ILE A 489 -3.53 -10.79 -2.53
N PHE A 490 -2.50 -11.13 -3.30
CA PHE A 490 -1.24 -10.37 -3.33
C PHE A 490 -1.30 -9.15 -4.25
N GLY A 491 -2.40 -8.96 -4.98
CA GLY A 491 -2.54 -7.88 -5.97
C GLY A 491 -2.03 -8.22 -7.36
N ASN A 492 -1.55 -9.45 -7.58
CA ASN A 492 -1.12 -9.91 -8.89
C ASN A 492 -2.32 -10.19 -9.79
N ILE A 493 -2.12 -10.00 -11.09
CA ILE A 493 -3.07 -10.38 -12.12
C ILE A 493 -2.53 -11.61 -12.85
N TYR A 494 -3.21 -12.73 -12.72
CA TYR A 494 -2.92 -13.95 -13.47
C TYR A 494 -3.61 -13.87 -14.82
N LEU A 495 -3.00 -14.48 -15.82
CA LEU A 495 -3.55 -14.60 -17.16
C LEU A 495 -3.51 -16.06 -17.59
N PHE A 496 -4.68 -16.61 -17.92
CA PHE A 496 -4.84 -17.95 -18.43
C PHE A 496 -5.41 -17.94 -19.86
N SER A 497 -5.07 -18.98 -20.62
CA SER A 497 -5.48 -19.23 -22.00
C SER A 497 -5.85 -20.69 -22.21
N GLU A 498 -6.25 -21.05 -23.44
CA GLU A 498 -6.66 -22.42 -23.82
C GLU A 498 -7.88 -22.89 -23.01
N ILE A 499 -8.93 -22.05 -23.00
CA ILE A 499 -10.14 -22.22 -22.19
C ILE A 499 -11.23 -22.97 -22.96
N GLU A 500 -11.32 -22.72 -24.27
CA GLU A 500 -12.35 -23.27 -25.16
C GLU A 500 -12.39 -24.79 -25.07
N ASN A 501 -13.57 -25.36 -24.83
CA ASN A 501 -13.78 -26.80 -24.75
C ASN A 501 -12.86 -27.50 -23.71
N ASN A 502 -12.34 -26.77 -22.73
CA ASN A 502 -11.36 -27.25 -21.75
C ASN A 502 -11.77 -26.91 -20.30
N LEU A 503 -13.07 -26.70 -20.04
CA LEU A 503 -13.58 -26.23 -18.75
C LEU A 503 -13.30 -27.20 -17.58
N ASP A 504 -13.27 -28.51 -17.86
CA ASP A 504 -12.92 -29.55 -16.89
C ASP A 504 -11.43 -29.95 -16.92
N GLY A 505 -10.66 -29.37 -17.83
CA GLY A 505 -9.25 -29.66 -18.02
C GLY A 505 -8.34 -28.66 -17.32
N LYS A 506 -7.14 -28.47 -17.85
CA LYS A 506 -6.14 -27.53 -17.31
C LYS A 506 -5.94 -26.36 -18.26
N PHE A 507 -6.29 -25.16 -17.82
CA PHE A 507 -5.96 -23.92 -18.50
C PHE A 507 -4.46 -23.68 -18.47
N LYS A 508 -3.97 -23.01 -19.50
CA LYS A 508 -2.56 -22.66 -19.61
C LYS A 508 -2.31 -21.31 -18.94
N LEU A 509 -1.50 -21.32 -17.89
CA LEU A 509 -0.96 -20.10 -17.29
C LEU A 509 -0.02 -19.40 -18.29
N VAL A 510 -0.40 -18.20 -18.71
CA VAL A 510 0.39 -17.32 -19.58
C VAL A 510 1.29 -16.42 -18.74
N SER A 511 0.75 -15.85 -17.67
CA SER A 511 1.47 -15.01 -16.71
C SER A 511 0.86 -15.15 -15.32
N SER A 512 1.67 -15.17 -14.27
CA SER A 512 1.23 -15.06 -12.88
C SER A 512 1.28 -13.62 -12.35
N ASP A 513 1.75 -12.68 -13.16
CA ASP A 513 1.97 -11.28 -12.77
C ASP A 513 1.88 -10.37 -14.01
N PHE A 514 0.74 -10.45 -14.70
CA PHE A 514 0.45 -9.68 -15.90
C PHE A 514 0.58 -8.17 -15.62
N GLY A 515 1.32 -7.48 -16.50
CA GLY A 515 1.66 -6.06 -16.33
C GLY A 515 2.64 -5.75 -15.19
N LYS A 516 2.96 -6.71 -14.30
CA LYS A 516 3.74 -6.49 -13.06
C LYS A 516 3.18 -5.34 -12.21
N LEU A 517 1.86 -5.22 -12.17
CA LEU A 517 1.16 -4.15 -11.47
C LEU A 517 1.31 -4.31 -9.95
N ARG A 518 1.38 -3.18 -9.22
CA ARG A 518 1.60 -3.16 -7.76
C ARG A 518 0.63 -2.19 -7.08
N GLU A 519 -0.66 -2.37 -7.33
CA GLU A 519 -1.74 -1.51 -6.84
C GLU A 519 -2.23 -1.84 -5.42
N GLY A 520 -1.74 -2.93 -4.83
CA GLY A 520 -2.12 -3.39 -3.49
C GLY A 520 -2.85 -4.73 -3.51
N GLU A 521 -3.12 -5.26 -2.33
CA GLU A 521 -3.74 -6.57 -2.12
C GLU A 521 -5.16 -6.67 -2.70
N ASN A 522 -5.64 -7.90 -2.94
CA ASN A 522 -6.98 -8.22 -3.44
C ASN A 522 -7.37 -7.51 -4.75
N ALA A 523 -6.58 -7.72 -5.81
CA ALA A 523 -6.87 -7.10 -7.10
C ALA A 523 -8.25 -7.53 -7.64
N HIS A 524 -9.05 -6.56 -8.07
CA HIS A 524 -10.28 -6.74 -8.84
C HIS A 524 -10.15 -6.03 -10.17
N ILE A 525 -10.66 -6.63 -11.24
CA ILE A 525 -10.33 -6.22 -12.59
C ILE A 525 -11.59 -6.13 -13.43
N SER A 526 -11.71 -5.08 -14.22
CA SER A 526 -12.63 -5.00 -15.35
C SER A 526 -11.89 -4.51 -16.58
N ILE A 527 -12.21 -5.08 -17.75
CA ILE A 527 -11.51 -4.84 -19.01
C ILE A 527 -12.53 -4.50 -20.09
N ALA A 528 -12.30 -3.39 -20.81
CA ALA A 528 -13.12 -2.93 -21.93
C ALA A 528 -12.29 -2.04 -22.86
N ASP A 529 -12.73 -1.89 -24.11
CA ASP A 529 -12.25 -0.83 -25.01
C ASP A 529 -13.06 0.43 -24.70
N ILE A 530 -12.46 1.39 -24.00
CA ILE A 530 -13.17 2.59 -23.51
C ILE A 530 -12.88 3.86 -24.32
N ASP A 531 -11.87 3.80 -25.20
CA ASP A 531 -11.46 4.90 -26.09
C ASP A 531 -11.63 4.59 -27.59
N ASN A 532 -12.21 3.42 -27.91
CA ASN A 532 -12.49 2.93 -29.26
C ASN A 532 -11.25 2.90 -30.17
N ASP A 533 -10.07 2.64 -29.60
CA ASP A 533 -8.83 2.42 -30.34
C ASP A 533 -8.54 0.94 -30.61
N HIS A 534 -9.46 0.06 -30.19
CA HIS A 534 -9.41 -1.39 -30.30
C HIS A 534 -8.28 -2.04 -29.51
N ILE A 535 -7.69 -1.32 -28.55
CA ILE A 535 -6.87 -1.86 -27.48
C ILE A 535 -7.75 -1.91 -26.23
N LEU A 536 -7.58 -2.93 -25.42
CA LEU A 536 -8.33 -3.05 -24.19
C LEU A 536 -7.67 -2.24 -23.07
N GLU A 537 -8.46 -1.46 -22.37
CA GLU A 537 -8.13 -0.84 -21.09
C GLU A 537 -8.57 -1.74 -19.95
N MET A 538 -7.92 -1.56 -18.81
CA MET A 538 -8.13 -2.30 -17.59
C MET A 538 -8.25 -1.31 -16.44
N VAL A 539 -9.33 -1.42 -15.68
CA VAL A 539 -9.46 -0.77 -14.37
C VAL A 539 -9.21 -1.80 -13.28
N VAL A 540 -8.37 -1.44 -12.31
CA VAL A 540 -7.96 -2.31 -11.21
C VAL A 540 -8.40 -1.69 -9.89
N GLY A 541 -9.30 -2.36 -9.18
CA GLY A 541 -9.62 -2.09 -7.78
C GLY A 541 -8.75 -2.92 -6.84
N ASN A 542 -8.66 -2.51 -5.58
CA ASN A 542 -7.82 -3.17 -4.59
C ASN A 542 -8.34 -2.97 -3.16
N ARG A 543 -7.75 -3.68 -2.20
CA ARG A 543 -8.13 -3.67 -0.78
C ARG A 543 -8.06 -2.28 -0.12
N ARG A 544 -7.23 -1.36 -0.63
CA ARG A 544 -7.03 -0.01 -0.08
C ARG A 544 -8.09 1.01 -0.50
N GLY A 545 -9.10 0.61 -1.30
CA GLY A 545 -10.22 1.49 -1.64
C GLY A 545 -10.04 2.35 -2.88
N GLY A 546 -8.86 2.33 -3.51
CA GLY A 546 -8.57 3.08 -4.73
C GLY A 546 -8.83 2.31 -6.01
N ILE A 547 -8.86 3.03 -7.14
CA ILE A 547 -8.94 2.45 -8.49
C ILE A 547 -7.80 2.99 -9.36
N SER A 548 -7.26 2.14 -10.23
CA SER A 548 -6.14 2.50 -11.11
C SER A 548 -6.42 2.03 -12.55
N PHE A 549 -6.07 2.86 -13.53
CA PHE A 549 -6.32 2.60 -14.96
C PHE A 549 -5.04 2.21 -15.68
N TYR A 550 -5.18 1.26 -16.60
CA TYR A 550 -4.10 0.71 -17.39
C TYR A 550 -4.54 0.45 -18.81
N LYS A 551 -3.63 0.65 -19.76
CA LYS A 551 -3.80 0.17 -21.14
C LYS A 551 -3.11 -1.18 -21.28
N THR A 552 -3.82 -2.18 -21.78
CA THR A 552 -3.23 -3.50 -22.00
C THR A 552 -2.47 -3.53 -23.34
N HIS A 553 -1.86 -4.68 -23.65
CA HIS A 553 -1.34 -4.94 -25.00
C HIS A 553 -2.31 -5.77 -25.83
N TYR A 554 -3.49 -6.13 -25.29
CA TYR A 554 -4.48 -6.91 -26.01
C TYR A 554 -5.39 -6.01 -26.81
N ARG A 555 -5.68 -6.42 -28.04
CA ARG A 555 -6.70 -5.83 -28.89
C ARG A 555 -8.03 -6.54 -28.69
N THR A 556 -9.11 -5.89 -29.11
CA THR A 556 -10.48 -6.45 -29.05
C THR A 556 -10.66 -7.75 -29.84
N ASP A 557 -9.76 -8.06 -30.78
CA ASP A 557 -9.73 -9.32 -31.55
C ASP A 557 -8.79 -10.39 -30.95
N GLY A 558 -8.22 -10.13 -29.77
CA GLY A 558 -7.31 -11.03 -29.06
C GLY A 558 -5.86 -10.99 -29.55
N THR A 559 -5.56 -10.22 -30.59
CA THR A 559 -4.17 -10.00 -31.02
C THR A 559 -3.44 -9.08 -30.06
N ILE A 560 -2.12 -9.21 -29.99
CA ILE A 560 -1.28 -8.39 -29.11
C ILE A 560 -0.65 -7.28 -29.94
N VAL A 561 -0.70 -6.05 -29.44
CA VAL A 561 0.06 -4.93 -30.00
C VAL A 561 1.54 -5.26 -29.88
N SER A 562 2.19 -5.55 -31.02
CA SER A 562 3.62 -5.81 -31.05
C SER A 562 4.38 -4.51 -30.78
N THR A 563 4.63 -4.21 -29.51
CA THR A 563 5.68 -3.27 -29.14
C THR A 563 6.94 -4.08 -28.89
N LYS A 564 7.95 -3.85 -29.72
CA LYS A 564 9.30 -4.33 -29.44
C LYS A 564 9.78 -3.48 -28.25
N GLU A 565 9.69 -4.01 -27.03
CA GLU A 565 10.34 -3.38 -25.89
C GLU A 565 11.80 -3.15 -26.26
N ILE A 566 12.19 -1.88 -26.29
CA ILE A 566 13.60 -1.53 -26.41
C ILE A 566 14.19 -1.93 -25.06
N PRO A 567 15.13 -2.90 -24.98
CA PRO A 567 15.73 -3.29 -23.72
C PRO A 567 16.25 -2.05 -23.01
N GLN A 568 16.07 -1.95 -21.69
CA GLN A 568 16.72 -0.90 -20.91
C GLN A 568 18.20 -0.87 -21.29
N VAL A 569 18.62 0.25 -21.89
CA VAL A 569 19.99 0.43 -22.33
C VAL A 569 20.85 0.45 -21.07
N ASN A 570 21.78 -0.49 -20.93
CA ASN A 570 22.80 -0.40 -19.88
C ASN A 570 23.47 0.97 -20.01
N VAL A 571 23.31 1.82 -18.99
CA VAL A 571 23.81 3.20 -19.00
C VAL A 571 25.29 3.19 -18.60
N PRO A 572 26.24 3.49 -19.50
CA PRO A 572 27.65 3.59 -19.15
C PRO A 572 27.87 4.76 -18.21
N GLN A 573 28.73 4.55 -17.22
CA GLN A 573 29.22 5.60 -16.33
C GLN A 573 30.46 6.24 -16.96
N ILE A 574 30.44 7.56 -17.15
CA ILE A 574 31.55 8.32 -17.74
C ILE A 574 32.16 9.22 -16.67
N THR A 575 33.42 8.96 -16.32
CA THR A 575 34.08 9.59 -15.16
C THR A 575 35.59 9.76 -15.41
N PRO A 576 36.26 10.74 -14.79
CA PRO A 576 35.71 11.83 -13.99
C PRO A 576 35.00 12.87 -14.86
N ASN A 577 33.96 13.49 -14.32
CA ASN A 577 33.30 14.66 -14.91
C ASN A 577 33.12 15.72 -13.80
N PRO A 578 33.90 16.82 -13.77
CA PRO A 578 34.81 17.28 -14.83
C PRO A 578 36.10 16.47 -15.01
N VAL A 579 36.61 16.40 -16.25
CA VAL A 579 37.82 15.66 -16.64
C VAL A 579 39.00 16.60 -16.89
N GLN A 580 40.21 16.18 -16.49
CA GLN A 580 41.46 16.85 -16.87
C GLN A 580 42.11 16.25 -18.12
N ASN A 581 42.41 14.95 -18.15
CA ASN A 581 43.21 14.36 -19.24
C ASN A 581 42.60 13.09 -19.84
N VAL A 582 41.96 12.25 -19.02
CA VAL A 582 41.47 10.92 -19.45
C VAL A 582 40.06 10.73 -18.91
N LEU A 583 39.13 10.37 -19.81
CA LEU A 583 37.79 9.88 -19.46
C LEU A 583 37.80 8.36 -19.45
N HIS A 584 37.15 7.77 -18.45
CA HIS A 584 36.88 6.34 -18.35
C HIS A 584 35.40 6.07 -18.63
N ILE A 585 35.13 5.04 -19.44
CA ILE A 585 33.79 4.52 -19.69
C ILE A 585 33.66 3.17 -18.98
N TYR A 586 32.83 3.12 -17.93
CA TYR A 586 32.48 1.86 -17.26
C TYR A 586 31.16 1.33 -17.81
N HIS A 587 31.18 0.12 -18.35
CA HIS A 587 30.01 -0.50 -18.95
C HIS A 587 29.99 -2.02 -18.79
N ASN A 588 28.79 -2.61 -18.83
CA ASN A 588 28.57 -4.06 -18.80
C ASN A 588 28.29 -4.64 -20.19
N TYR A 589 28.75 -3.98 -21.26
CA TYR A 589 28.57 -4.46 -22.63
C TYR A 589 29.48 -5.68 -22.92
N SER A 590 28.95 -6.64 -23.67
CA SER A 590 29.68 -7.85 -24.12
C SER A 590 30.62 -7.61 -25.30
N ASP A 591 30.40 -6.53 -26.05
CA ASP A 591 31.12 -6.17 -27.28
C ASP A 591 31.88 -4.85 -27.11
N ASN A 592 32.91 -4.63 -27.94
CA ASN A 592 33.63 -3.36 -28.00
C ASN A 592 32.70 -2.21 -28.43
N ILE A 593 32.77 -1.09 -27.70
CA ILE A 593 32.01 0.12 -28.02
C ILE A 593 32.72 1.01 -29.04
N ASN A 594 31.92 1.71 -29.86
CA ASN A 594 32.41 2.79 -30.71
C ASN A 594 31.96 4.12 -30.13
N TRP A 595 32.85 5.11 -29.99
CA TRP A 595 32.46 6.43 -29.49
C TRP A 595 32.97 7.57 -30.37
N LYS A 596 32.28 8.72 -30.27
CA LYS A 596 32.63 10.00 -30.89
C LYS A 596 32.34 11.14 -29.92
N ILE A 597 33.27 12.08 -29.77
CA ILE A 597 33.09 13.29 -28.97
C ILE A 597 32.80 14.46 -29.91
N TYR A 598 31.78 15.24 -29.57
CA TYR A 598 31.33 16.44 -30.27
C TYR A 598 31.47 17.66 -29.37
N ASN A 599 31.76 18.81 -29.99
CA ASN A 599 31.63 20.10 -29.31
C ASN A 599 30.16 20.57 -29.26
N LEU A 600 29.91 21.72 -28.62
CA LEU A 600 28.56 22.32 -28.50
C LEU A 600 27.90 22.68 -29.85
N LEU A 601 28.68 22.76 -30.93
CA LEU A 601 28.16 23.01 -32.29
C LEU A 601 27.81 21.72 -33.04
N GLY A 602 27.93 20.55 -32.39
CA GLY A 602 27.69 19.25 -33.01
C GLY A 602 28.79 18.79 -33.97
N LEU A 603 29.96 19.43 -33.95
CA LEU A 603 31.11 19.02 -34.77
C LEU A 603 31.93 17.95 -34.04
N PRO A 604 32.28 16.83 -34.70
CA PRO A 604 33.11 15.80 -34.10
C PRO A 604 34.54 16.33 -33.89
N VAL A 605 35.03 16.22 -32.66
CA VAL A 605 36.36 16.69 -32.23
C VAL A 605 37.31 15.54 -31.87
N LEU A 606 36.79 14.37 -31.49
CA LEU A 606 37.53 13.17 -31.15
C LEU A 606 36.71 11.93 -31.49
N GLN A 607 37.34 10.82 -31.89
CA GLN A 607 36.68 9.54 -32.17
C GLN A 607 37.66 8.38 -31.98
N ASN A 608 37.18 7.14 -31.93
CA ASN A 608 38.03 5.94 -31.86
C ASN A 608 39.16 5.97 -32.90
N GLY A 609 40.40 5.79 -32.44
CA GLY A 609 41.64 5.75 -33.24
C GLY A 609 42.77 5.10 -32.44
N ALA A 610 43.88 4.73 -33.12
CA ALA A 610 44.92 3.78 -32.68
C ALA A 610 45.62 3.99 -31.31
N ASN A 611 45.33 5.08 -30.60
CA ASN A 611 45.93 5.42 -29.30
C ASN A 611 44.94 5.48 -28.12
N ASN A 612 43.64 5.24 -28.34
CA ASN A 612 42.63 5.17 -27.28
C ASN A 612 42.01 3.78 -27.27
N THR A 613 41.83 3.19 -26.09
CA THR A 613 41.01 1.98 -25.93
C THR A 613 39.54 2.38 -25.91
N ALA A 614 38.64 1.40 -26.07
CA ALA A 614 37.20 1.64 -26.03
C ALA A 614 36.76 2.27 -24.68
N ASP A 615 37.51 1.99 -23.60
CA ASP A 615 37.13 2.31 -22.23
C ASP A 615 37.96 3.45 -21.61
N GLU A 616 39.07 3.86 -22.24
CA GLU A 616 39.88 5.00 -21.82
C GLU A 616 40.14 5.97 -22.97
N ILE A 617 39.71 7.22 -22.78
CA ILE A 617 39.75 8.26 -23.81
C ILE A 617 40.65 9.39 -23.37
N ASN A 618 41.77 9.57 -24.06
CA ASN A 618 42.63 10.73 -23.86
C ASN A 618 41.97 11.98 -24.49
N VAL A 619 41.57 12.91 -23.63
CA VAL A 619 40.95 14.21 -23.97
C VAL A 619 41.88 15.39 -23.70
N SER A 620 43.16 15.16 -23.44
CA SER A 620 44.14 16.22 -23.13
C SER A 620 44.31 17.25 -24.25
N SER A 621 43.99 16.88 -25.50
CA SER A 621 44.04 17.77 -26.66
C SER A 621 42.83 18.72 -26.78
N LEU A 622 41.76 18.48 -26.02
CA LEU A 622 40.57 19.32 -26.03
C LEU A 622 40.76 20.58 -25.17
N PRO A 623 40.40 21.77 -25.65
CA PRO A 623 40.29 22.97 -24.83
C PRO A 623 39.27 22.81 -23.69
N SER A 624 39.42 23.56 -22.60
CA SER A 624 38.45 23.61 -21.51
C SER A 624 37.06 24.00 -22.04
N GLY A 625 36.02 23.28 -21.63
CA GLY A 625 34.66 23.49 -22.13
C GLY A 625 33.76 22.25 -21.98
N SER A 626 32.51 22.38 -22.44
CA SER A 626 31.54 21.27 -22.45
C SER A 626 31.54 20.52 -23.77
N TYR A 627 31.46 19.20 -23.68
CA TYR A 627 31.47 18.29 -24.82
C TYR A 627 30.41 17.21 -24.64
N PHE A 628 30.02 16.58 -25.74
CA PHE A 628 29.12 15.44 -25.75
C PHE A 628 29.85 14.22 -26.29
N ILE A 629 29.86 13.12 -25.53
CA ILE A 629 30.31 11.83 -26.02
C ILE A 629 29.11 11.00 -26.46
N GLN A 630 29.13 10.55 -27.70
CA GLN A 630 28.18 9.64 -28.30
C GLN A 630 28.78 8.24 -28.32
N ILE A 631 28.07 7.25 -27.79
CA ILE A 631 28.47 5.84 -27.77
C ILE A 631 27.49 5.05 -28.65
N ASN A 632 28.04 4.27 -29.58
CA ASN A 632 27.32 3.46 -30.55
C ASN A 632 27.56 1.97 -30.27
N GLN A 633 26.48 1.22 -30.02
CA GLN A 633 26.51 -0.22 -29.79
C GLN A 633 25.27 -0.87 -30.41
N ASN A 634 25.43 -1.93 -31.20
CA ASN A 634 24.31 -2.77 -31.70
C ASN A 634 23.10 -1.98 -32.26
N ASN A 635 23.37 -0.97 -33.10
CA ASN A 635 22.39 -0.02 -33.68
C ASN A 635 21.68 0.92 -32.68
N GLN A 636 22.17 1.02 -31.44
CA GLN A 636 21.74 2.02 -30.47
C GLN A 636 22.80 3.13 -30.32
N VAL A 637 22.32 4.34 -30.06
CA VAL A 637 23.13 5.55 -29.90
C VAL A 637 22.76 6.20 -28.57
N SER A 638 23.70 6.32 -27.64
CA SER A 638 23.55 7.06 -26.39
C SER A 638 24.49 8.27 -26.39
N THR A 639 24.07 9.37 -25.76
CA THR A 639 24.86 10.62 -25.73
C THR A 639 24.92 11.17 -24.31
N TYR A 640 26.12 11.52 -23.85
CA TYR A 640 26.38 12.00 -22.50
C TYR A 640 27.21 13.27 -22.54
N GLN A 641 26.93 14.21 -21.62
CA GLN A 641 27.70 15.43 -21.48
C GLN A 641 28.87 15.23 -20.52
N PHE A 642 30.03 15.81 -20.84
CA PHE A 642 31.12 15.98 -19.88
C PHE A 642 31.77 17.36 -19.99
N VAL A 643 32.43 17.79 -18.92
CA VAL A 643 33.15 19.06 -18.83
C VAL A 643 34.65 18.79 -18.80
N LYS A 644 35.40 19.39 -19.72
CA LYS A 644 36.87 19.41 -19.72
C LYS A 644 37.34 20.64 -18.95
N ASN A 645 38.14 20.43 -17.91
CA ASN A 645 38.81 21.51 -17.16
C ASN A 645 40.09 21.96 -17.85
#